data_AF-A0A2V8TSU3-F1
#
_entry.id   AF-A0A2V8TSU3-F1
#
_cell.length_a   1.000
_cell.length_b   1.000
_cell.length_c   1.000
_cell.angle_alpha   90.00
_cell.angle_beta   90.00
_cell.angle_gamma   90.00
#
_symmetry.space_group_name_H-M   'P 1'
#
loop_
_entity.id
_entity.type
_entity.pdbx_description
1 polymer ?
#
loop_
_entity_poly.entity_id
_entity_poly.type
_entity_poly.pdbx_seq_one_letter_code
_entity_poly.pdbx_strand_id
1 'polypeptide(L)'
;MNKFFLLALLASSTVRGQNCDLQEYKPIDGLRAESAAGGLRVTWQGERDHQLRAVFDNRNGQPMVHELAVRKANGDWSVVGRDLKPEFEVTSGRRRISEQQLAPMRQLKLALTPELIEKEKWNAFWDAPLDIPGAKGTNPDLPRSPSEIRRAKATYQAAGCQVKTDGARLEISFPGLSMGIFAGQLRFTVYKGTNLLRQEAIAKTDEPSVAYKYNAGLQGFAIDNATRVTWQDVARAWQAYEFGGVANTDPVTLRARNRLAIVETGAGSLAIFPPPHKFFFAREIELNLGYVWYRKDDDNSFSAGVRQAEHEEEYRPYGVSDAVWNRRASQSRHNLGNFALYNAPPGTWQRMPVYYYLSPEDGPATQRAVLAFTHDDRYKPMPGYRIAVSHFHTHFNEQLSDAGTIDLQPTWLPVFRALGINVAMMSDFHGDAHPSDPGPLRLGEQKVYFDGCRRHSDRSFLIMPGEEPDATLGGHYTMVFPRPVFWTHVRQPEQSFREQTQRYGNVYHVGSPADELEMLRQEQGLVWQAHPRTKGSSGYPDAVREMDHFRSDRFLGASYQSLPVDQSERRLCESRCFGVLDDMNNWTGAKYLIAEGDTYMKYPDDETYPHLIVNYVKLDRVPRFDEDWSPILRAMRAGDFFVSSGEVLFRNYAIEGTGPHRTFTAELEWTFPLEFVELVWGDGNMTNRQVIPATELGPFASHRFRVPFDASGKKWVRFAAWDSAGNGAFTQPVHLQ
;
A
#
# COMPACT_ATOMS: atom_id res chain seq x y z
N MET A 1 -42.63 -59.94 46.66
CA MET A 1 -42.72 -58.46 46.68
C MET A 1 -41.30 -57.91 46.60
N ASN A 2 -40.89 -57.44 45.42
CA ASN A 2 -39.54 -56.97 45.12
C ASN A 2 -39.35 -55.51 45.55
N LYS A 3 -38.25 -55.22 46.24
CA LYS A 3 -37.76 -53.87 46.52
C LYS A 3 -36.86 -53.42 45.36
N PHE A 4 -37.25 -52.33 44.69
CA PHE A 4 -36.44 -51.67 43.67
C PHE A 4 -35.52 -50.62 44.34
N PHE A 5 -34.21 -50.76 44.12
CA PHE A 5 -33.22 -49.72 44.38
C PHE A 5 -33.13 -48.81 43.14
N LEU A 6 -33.33 -47.50 43.33
CA LEU A 6 -33.15 -46.49 42.30
C LEU A 6 -31.69 -46.03 42.34
N LEU A 7 -30.89 -46.36 41.32
CA LEU A 7 -29.52 -45.88 41.16
C LEU A 7 -29.55 -44.57 40.35
N ALA A 8 -29.21 -43.45 40.98
CA ALA A 8 -29.03 -42.17 40.30
C ALA A 8 -27.67 -42.16 39.59
N LEU A 9 -27.67 -42.22 38.25
CA LEU A 9 -26.49 -41.94 37.44
C LEU A 9 -26.26 -40.42 37.42
N LEU A 10 -25.23 -39.95 38.14
CA LEU A 10 -24.61 -38.66 37.90
C LEU A 10 -23.80 -38.75 36.59
N ALA A 11 -24.38 -38.28 35.49
CA ALA A 11 -23.64 -38.03 34.26
C ALA A 11 -22.74 -36.80 34.47
N SER A 12 -21.50 -37.02 34.88
CA SER A 12 -20.45 -36.00 34.82
C SER A 12 -20.16 -35.71 33.34
N SER A 13 -20.66 -34.59 32.84
CA SER A 13 -20.23 -34.03 31.56
C SER A 13 -18.77 -33.61 31.69
N THR A 14 -17.87 -34.40 31.12
CA THR A 14 -16.50 -33.94 30.88
C THR A 14 -16.58 -32.85 29.82
N VAL A 15 -16.48 -31.58 30.25
CA VAL A 15 -16.11 -30.48 29.35
C VAL A 15 -14.78 -30.89 28.74
N ARG A 16 -14.79 -31.35 27.48
CA ARG A 16 -13.54 -31.53 26.71
C ARG A 16 -12.92 -30.15 26.63
N GLY A 17 -11.89 -29.93 27.44
CA GLY A 17 -11.03 -28.76 27.30
C GLY A 17 -10.57 -28.65 25.85
N GLN A 18 -10.52 -27.43 25.33
CA GLN A 18 -10.03 -27.17 23.99
C GLN A 18 -8.65 -27.78 23.81
N ASN A 19 -8.48 -28.60 22.76
CA ASN A 19 -7.21 -29.25 22.47
C ASN A 19 -6.34 -28.26 21.68
N CYS A 20 -5.44 -27.55 22.37
CA CYS A 20 -4.44 -26.70 21.73
C CYS A 20 -3.07 -27.36 21.81
N ASP A 21 -2.42 -27.51 20.67
CA ASP A 21 -1.05 -27.98 20.57
C ASP A 21 -0.08 -26.87 20.98
N LEU A 22 0.74 -27.15 22.00
CA LEU A 22 1.73 -26.25 22.57
C LEU A 22 3.17 -26.67 22.25
N GLN A 23 3.40 -27.60 21.29
CA GLN A 23 4.75 -28.08 20.96
C GLN A 23 5.71 -26.97 20.51
N GLU A 24 5.22 -25.98 19.77
CA GLU A 24 6.01 -24.81 19.32
C GLU A 24 5.90 -23.60 20.26
N TYR A 25 5.16 -23.73 21.36
CA TYR A 25 5.07 -22.68 22.38
C TYR A 25 6.29 -22.71 23.29
N LYS A 26 6.92 -21.54 23.42
CA LYS A 26 7.99 -21.27 24.39
C LYS A 26 7.54 -20.11 25.28
N PRO A 27 7.48 -20.29 26.61
CA PRO A 27 7.08 -19.21 27.50
C PRO A 27 8.11 -18.07 27.44
N ILE A 28 7.62 -16.85 27.34
CA ILE A 28 8.43 -15.62 27.39
C ILE A 28 7.84 -14.73 28.49
N ASP A 29 8.70 -14.02 29.21
CA ASP A 29 8.19 -13.09 30.21
C ASP A 29 7.37 -11.97 29.56
N GLY A 30 6.22 -11.65 30.16
CA GLY A 30 5.24 -10.73 29.55
C GLY A 30 4.52 -11.25 28.31
N LEU A 31 4.61 -12.55 27.98
CA LEU A 31 3.89 -13.16 26.85
C LEU A 31 3.64 -14.65 27.12
N ARG A 32 2.41 -15.00 27.52
CA ARG A 32 2.07 -16.33 28.04
C ARG A 32 0.81 -16.90 27.39
N ALA A 33 0.83 -18.20 27.13
CA ALA A 33 -0.33 -18.99 26.77
C ALA A 33 -0.53 -20.12 27.80
N GLU A 34 -1.75 -20.31 28.27
CA GLU A 34 -2.12 -21.36 29.22
C GLU A 34 -3.50 -21.94 28.89
N SER A 35 -3.64 -23.26 29.05
CA SER A 35 -4.96 -23.90 28.98
C SER A 35 -5.73 -23.58 30.26
N ALA A 36 -6.90 -22.97 30.14
CA ALA A 36 -7.77 -22.64 31.26
C ALA A 36 -9.18 -23.25 31.08
N ALA A 37 -9.97 -23.26 32.15
CA ALA A 37 -11.40 -23.57 32.05
C ALA A 37 -12.05 -22.55 31.10
N GLY A 38 -12.56 -23.02 29.96
CA GLY A 38 -13.17 -22.17 28.93
C GLY A 38 -12.32 -21.92 27.69
N GLY A 39 -11.05 -22.37 27.61
CA GLY A 39 -10.24 -22.28 26.38
C GLY A 39 -8.76 -21.96 26.62
N LEU A 40 -8.05 -21.63 25.55
CA LEU A 40 -6.68 -21.13 25.60
C LEU A 40 -6.68 -19.67 26.04
N ARG A 41 -6.14 -19.39 27.23
CA ARG A 41 -5.90 -18.03 27.70
C ARG A 41 -4.52 -17.56 27.24
N VAL A 42 -4.50 -16.41 26.60
CA VAL A 42 -3.28 -15.70 26.19
C VAL A 42 -3.23 -14.39 26.97
N THR A 43 -2.08 -14.10 27.60
CA THR A 43 -1.83 -12.83 28.28
C THR A 43 -0.53 -12.23 27.78
N TRP A 44 -0.51 -10.92 27.58
CA TRP A 44 0.69 -10.22 27.16
C TRP A 44 0.79 -8.82 27.77
N GLN A 45 2.02 -8.37 27.93
CA GLN A 45 2.35 -7.00 28.31
C GLN A 45 2.22 -6.13 27.06
N GLY A 46 1.40 -5.09 27.15
CA GLY A 46 1.22 -4.09 26.11
C GLY A 46 2.07 -2.85 26.31
N GLU A 47 1.64 -1.75 25.71
CA GLU A 47 2.26 -0.44 25.96
C GLU A 47 1.91 0.07 27.37
N ARG A 48 2.71 1.00 27.92
CA ARG A 48 2.46 1.66 29.21
C ARG A 48 2.18 0.68 30.36
N ASP A 49 2.82 -0.48 30.33
CA ASP A 49 2.63 -1.60 31.26
C ASP A 49 1.18 -2.09 31.39
N HIS A 50 0.36 -1.84 30.36
CA HIS A 50 -0.94 -2.48 30.21
C HIS A 50 -0.77 -4.00 30.21
N GLN A 51 -1.75 -4.69 30.79
CA GLN A 51 -1.86 -6.14 30.72
C GLN A 51 -3.08 -6.47 29.87
N LEU A 52 -2.87 -7.34 28.89
CA LEU A 52 -3.90 -7.73 27.94
C LEU A 52 -4.19 -9.22 28.09
N ARG A 53 -5.44 -9.59 27.79
CA ARG A 53 -5.91 -10.96 27.84
C ARG A 53 -6.84 -11.23 26.67
N ALA A 54 -6.58 -12.33 25.98
CA ALA A 54 -7.51 -12.95 25.07
C ALA A 54 -7.78 -14.38 25.53
N VAL A 55 -9.03 -14.82 25.52
CA VAL A 55 -9.39 -16.23 25.72
C VAL A 55 -9.99 -16.73 24.42
N PHE A 56 -9.34 -17.70 23.80
CA PHE A 56 -9.83 -18.34 22.57
C PHE A 56 -10.44 -19.68 22.91
N ASP A 57 -11.56 -20.02 22.29
CA ASP A 57 -12.17 -21.33 22.41
C ASP A 57 -12.55 -21.91 21.03
N ASN A 58 -13.02 -23.15 21.00
CA ASN A 58 -13.52 -23.78 19.79
C ASN A 58 -14.84 -24.50 20.12
N ARG A 59 -15.95 -23.96 19.60
CA ARG A 59 -17.31 -24.47 19.82
C ARG A 59 -17.77 -25.23 18.60
N ASN A 60 -17.78 -26.56 18.67
CA ASN A 60 -18.25 -27.43 17.60
C ASN A 60 -17.58 -27.16 16.24
N GLY A 61 -16.28 -26.88 16.23
CA GLY A 61 -15.51 -26.60 15.01
C GLY A 61 -15.38 -25.10 14.66
N GLN A 62 -16.11 -24.23 15.35
CA GLN A 62 -16.03 -22.78 15.21
C GLN A 62 -15.04 -22.18 16.22
N PRO A 63 -13.91 -21.61 15.78
CA PRO A 63 -13.07 -20.78 16.64
C PRO A 63 -13.85 -19.56 17.15
N MET A 64 -13.70 -19.23 18.42
CA MET A 64 -14.30 -18.05 19.05
C MET A 64 -13.26 -17.26 19.82
N VAL A 65 -13.53 -15.97 19.98
CA VAL A 65 -12.90 -15.13 20.98
C VAL A 65 -13.84 -15.04 22.17
N HIS A 66 -13.65 -15.90 23.17
CA HIS A 66 -14.50 -15.95 24.36
C HIS A 66 -14.39 -14.67 25.20
N GLU A 67 -13.20 -14.09 25.32
CA GLU A 67 -13.01 -12.81 26.01
C GLU A 67 -11.85 -12.01 25.40
N LEU A 68 -12.04 -10.70 25.26
CA LEU A 68 -10.98 -9.70 25.10
C LEU A 68 -11.01 -8.76 26.30
N ALA A 69 -9.89 -8.62 26.98
CA ALA A 69 -9.79 -7.75 28.15
C ALA A 69 -8.44 -7.04 28.24
N VAL A 70 -8.45 -5.86 28.84
CA VAL A 70 -7.29 -5.01 29.05
C VAL A 70 -7.37 -4.37 30.42
N ARG A 71 -6.23 -4.12 31.06
CA ARG A 71 -6.15 -3.34 32.29
C ARG A 71 -4.93 -2.46 32.31
N LYS A 72 -5.05 -1.34 33.03
CA LYS A 72 -3.90 -0.55 33.48
C LYS A 72 -3.06 -1.37 34.48
N ALA A 73 -1.80 -0.99 34.67
CA ALA A 73 -0.95 -1.63 35.68
C ALA A 73 -1.65 -1.60 37.05
N ASN A 74 -1.83 -2.78 37.67
CA ASN A 74 -2.54 -2.96 38.95
C ASN A 74 -4.02 -2.52 38.99
N GLY A 75 -4.66 -2.28 37.83
CA GLY A 75 -6.08 -1.97 37.73
C GLY A 75 -6.98 -3.20 37.56
N ASP A 76 -8.29 -2.95 37.53
CA ASP A 76 -9.30 -3.95 37.20
C ASP A 76 -9.30 -4.30 35.70
N TRP A 77 -9.74 -5.51 35.38
CA TRP A 77 -9.89 -5.95 33.99
C TRP A 77 -11.11 -5.30 33.34
N SER A 78 -10.87 -4.46 32.34
CA SER A 78 -11.88 -3.96 31.42
C SER A 78 -12.10 -4.98 30.32
N VAL A 79 -13.29 -5.59 30.28
CA VAL A 79 -13.68 -6.50 29.21
C VAL A 79 -14.26 -5.69 28.06
N VAL A 80 -13.64 -5.79 26.88
CA VAL A 80 -14.02 -5.03 25.68
C VAL A 80 -14.72 -5.89 24.63
N GLY A 81 -14.88 -7.18 24.90
CA GLY A 81 -15.61 -8.11 24.04
C GLY A 81 -15.75 -9.49 24.68
N ARG A 82 -16.89 -10.15 24.44
CA ARG A 82 -17.16 -11.53 24.88
C ARG A 82 -17.86 -12.31 23.79
N ASP A 83 -17.53 -13.60 23.73
CA ASP A 83 -18.19 -14.59 22.87
C ASP A 83 -18.27 -14.19 21.39
N LEU A 84 -17.22 -13.53 20.90
CA LEU A 84 -17.16 -12.97 19.55
C LEU A 84 -16.78 -14.05 18.52
N LYS A 85 -17.44 -13.99 17.36
CA LYS A 85 -17.19 -14.87 16.22
C LYS A 85 -16.33 -14.17 15.17
N PRO A 86 -15.21 -14.77 14.71
CA PRO A 86 -14.44 -14.26 13.58
C PRO A 86 -15.26 -14.34 12.28
N GLU A 87 -15.56 -13.18 11.68
CA GLU A 87 -16.27 -13.07 10.41
C GLU A 87 -15.27 -12.72 9.29
N PHE A 88 -15.29 -13.50 8.21
CA PHE A 88 -14.55 -13.23 6.98
C PHE A 88 -15.45 -13.47 5.78
N GLU A 89 -15.34 -12.60 4.78
CA GLU A 89 -16.03 -12.74 3.51
C GLU A 89 -15.06 -12.46 2.37
N VAL A 90 -15.20 -13.20 1.27
CA VAL A 90 -14.50 -12.90 0.00
C VAL A 90 -15.49 -12.81 -1.13
N THR A 91 -15.21 -11.86 -2.01
CA THR A 91 -15.79 -11.81 -3.36
C THR A 91 -14.64 -12.03 -4.33
N SER A 92 -14.77 -13.05 -5.19
CA SER A 92 -13.78 -13.38 -6.22
C SER A 92 -14.38 -13.23 -7.61
N GLY A 93 -13.59 -12.73 -8.54
CA GLY A 93 -13.87 -12.70 -9.98
C GLY A 93 -12.70 -13.28 -10.79
N ARG A 94 -12.86 -13.28 -12.11
CA ARG A 94 -11.84 -13.79 -13.04
C ARG A 94 -10.86 -12.67 -13.43
N ARG A 95 -9.59 -12.82 -13.04
CA ARG A 95 -8.44 -12.02 -13.47
C ARG A 95 -8.25 -12.14 -14.98
N ARG A 96 -8.08 -11.00 -15.66
CA ARG A 96 -7.76 -10.92 -17.09
C ARG A 96 -6.63 -9.94 -17.33
N ILE A 97 -5.89 -10.16 -18.41
CA ILE A 97 -4.97 -9.13 -18.92
C ILE A 97 -5.78 -7.93 -19.41
N SER A 98 -5.20 -6.73 -19.39
CA SER A 98 -5.85 -5.53 -19.93
C SER A 98 -5.36 -5.20 -21.34
N GLU A 99 -6.20 -4.53 -22.12
CA GLU A 99 -5.85 -3.98 -23.42
C GLU A 99 -4.72 -2.94 -23.31
N GLN A 100 -4.66 -2.20 -22.20
CA GLN A 100 -3.57 -1.27 -21.92
C GLN A 100 -2.22 -1.98 -21.80
N GLN A 101 -2.17 -3.20 -21.26
CA GLN A 101 -0.94 -4.01 -21.25
C GLN A 101 -0.65 -4.65 -22.62
N LEU A 102 -1.69 -5.03 -23.37
CA LEU A 102 -1.52 -5.65 -24.68
C LEU A 102 -1.00 -4.68 -25.73
N ALA A 103 -1.40 -3.41 -25.67
CA ALA A 103 -0.98 -2.38 -26.61
C ALA A 103 0.56 -2.26 -26.77
N PRO A 104 1.36 -2.02 -25.71
CA PRO A 104 2.82 -1.95 -25.83
C PRO A 104 3.44 -3.29 -26.25
N MET A 105 2.87 -4.44 -25.85
CA MET A 105 3.36 -5.75 -26.31
C MET A 105 3.21 -5.92 -27.83
N ARG A 106 2.10 -5.45 -28.41
CA ARG A 106 1.90 -5.43 -29.87
C ARG A 106 2.86 -4.48 -30.57
N GLN A 107 3.12 -3.29 -29.98
CA GLN A 107 4.13 -2.35 -30.51
C GLN A 107 5.53 -2.97 -30.53
N LEU A 108 5.87 -3.74 -29.48
CA LEU A 108 7.10 -4.53 -29.39
C LEU A 108 7.11 -5.78 -30.28
N LYS A 109 6.03 -6.05 -31.02
CA LYS A 109 5.86 -7.21 -31.91
C LYS A 109 6.04 -8.55 -31.17
N LEU A 110 5.71 -8.59 -29.88
CA LEU A 110 5.69 -9.82 -29.11
C LEU A 110 4.54 -10.72 -29.58
N ALA A 111 4.79 -12.02 -29.69
CA ALA A 111 3.75 -13.00 -29.99
C ALA A 111 2.83 -13.14 -28.77
N LEU A 112 1.56 -12.75 -28.91
CA LEU A 112 0.55 -12.85 -27.85
C LEU A 112 0.03 -14.28 -27.70
N THR A 113 0.91 -15.21 -27.34
CA THR A 113 0.55 -16.62 -27.12
C THR A 113 -0.25 -16.79 -25.82
N PRO A 114 -1.07 -17.84 -25.69
CA PRO A 114 -1.78 -18.12 -24.44
C PRO A 114 -0.88 -18.17 -23.21
N GLU A 115 0.35 -18.68 -23.35
CA GLU A 115 1.34 -18.76 -22.26
C GLU A 115 1.82 -17.38 -21.81
N LEU A 116 2.03 -16.46 -22.77
CA LEU A 116 2.39 -15.07 -22.44
C LEU A 116 1.23 -14.39 -21.72
N ILE A 117 0.00 -14.56 -22.21
CA ILE A 117 -1.19 -13.98 -21.57
C ILE A 117 -1.37 -14.52 -20.15
N GLU A 118 -1.19 -15.83 -19.96
CA GLU A 118 -1.28 -16.48 -18.65
C GLU A 118 -0.25 -15.93 -17.65
N LYS A 119 0.97 -15.67 -18.12
CA LYS A 119 2.04 -15.07 -17.32
C LYS A 119 1.75 -13.61 -16.98
N GLU A 120 1.39 -12.80 -17.98
CA GLU A 120 1.36 -11.33 -17.85
C GLU A 120 0.04 -10.79 -17.27
N LYS A 121 -1.04 -11.57 -17.27
CA LYS A 121 -2.31 -11.13 -16.64
C LYS A 121 -2.15 -10.84 -15.15
N TRP A 122 -1.18 -11.44 -14.46
CA TRP A 122 -0.94 -11.15 -13.05
C TRP A 122 -0.42 -9.73 -12.82
N ASN A 123 0.13 -9.09 -13.86
CA ASN A 123 0.50 -7.68 -13.84
C ASN A 123 -0.67 -6.74 -14.16
N ALA A 124 -1.90 -7.23 -14.27
CA ALA A 124 -3.04 -6.41 -14.67
C ALA A 124 -3.42 -5.35 -13.62
N PHE A 125 -3.78 -4.19 -14.16
CA PHE A 125 -4.17 -3.01 -13.39
C PHE A 125 -5.54 -2.49 -13.86
N TRP A 126 -5.73 -2.38 -15.18
CA TRP A 126 -7.03 -2.12 -15.81
C TRP A 126 -7.84 -3.40 -15.99
N ASP A 127 -8.25 -3.98 -14.87
CA ASP A 127 -9.07 -5.18 -14.83
C ASP A 127 -10.01 -5.10 -13.62
N ALA A 128 -11.23 -4.57 -13.81
CA ALA A 128 -12.28 -4.57 -12.79
C ALA A 128 -13.06 -5.90 -12.82
N PRO A 129 -12.73 -6.91 -11.99
CA PRO A 129 -13.20 -8.27 -12.20
C PRO A 129 -14.67 -8.48 -11.82
N LEU A 130 -15.24 -7.53 -11.06
CA LEU A 130 -16.60 -7.57 -10.53
C LEU A 130 -17.58 -6.70 -11.33
N ASP A 131 -17.09 -5.91 -12.29
CA ASP A 131 -17.93 -5.03 -13.10
C ASP A 131 -18.61 -5.82 -14.21
N ILE A 132 -19.95 -5.87 -14.20
CA ILE A 132 -20.75 -6.56 -15.21
C ILE A 132 -21.52 -5.52 -16.03
N PRO A 133 -21.45 -5.54 -17.37
CA PRO A 133 -20.74 -6.50 -18.23
C PRO A 133 -19.23 -6.20 -18.41
N GLY A 134 -18.69 -5.23 -17.69
CA GLY A 134 -17.33 -4.71 -17.89
C GLY A 134 -17.30 -3.64 -18.98
N ALA A 135 -16.27 -2.80 -18.96
CA ALA A 135 -16.13 -1.68 -19.89
C ALA A 135 -15.59 -2.14 -21.26
N LYS A 136 -16.33 -1.89 -22.34
CA LYS A 136 -15.93 -2.30 -23.70
C LYS A 136 -14.51 -1.82 -24.04
N GLY A 137 -13.67 -2.73 -24.55
CA GLY A 137 -12.31 -2.42 -24.98
C GLY A 137 -11.25 -2.41 -23.87
N THR A 138 -11.60 -2.74 -22.63
CA THR A 138 -10.63 -2.76 -21.50
C THR A 138 -9.93 -4.10 -21.31
N ASN A 139 -10.64 -5.22 -21.47
CA ASN A 139 -10.09 -6.57 -21.39
C ASN A 139 -10.52 -7.40 -22.61
N PRO A 140 -9.75 -8.44 -23.00
CA PRO A 140 -10.24 -9.44 -23.93
C PRO A 140 -11.45 -10.19 -23.35
N ASP A 141 -12.27 -10.75 -24.24
CA ASP A 141 -13.40 -11.64 -23.93
C ASP A 141 -14.50 -11.01 -23.04
N LEU A 142 -14.72 -9.69 -23.15
CA LEU A 142 -15.92 -9.03 -22.62
C LEU A 142 -17.14 -9.30 -23.52
N PRO A 143 -18.37 -9.36 -22.98
CA PRO A 143 -18.77 -9.00 -21.62
C PRO A 143 -18.46 -10.05 -20.56
N ARG A 144 -18.29 -9.61 -19.30
CA ARG A 144 -18.29 -10.48 -18.11
C ARG A 144 -19.69 -11.01 -17.82
N SER A 145 -19.74 -12.21 -17.25
CA SER A 145 -20.97 -12.83 -16.75
C SER A 145 -21.09 -12.75 -15.22
N PRO A 146 -22.30 -12.58 -14.66
CA PRO A 146 -22.55 -12.77 -13.23
C PRO A 146 -22.03 -14.09 -12.66
N SER A 147 -21.98 -15.15 -13.48
CA SER A 147 -21.47 -16.47 -13.07
C SER A 147 -19.96 -16.49 -12.77
N GLU A 148 -19.21 -15.46 -13.18
CA GLU A 148 -17.79 -15.32 -12.88
C GLU A 148 -17.56 -14.83 -11.45
N ILE A 149 -18.57 -14.23 -10.81
CA ILE A 149 -18.47 -13.69 -9.47
C ILE A 149 -18.94 -14.73 -8.46
N ARG A 150 -18.09 -15.03 -7.48
CA ARG A 150 -18.42 -15.92 -6.36
C ARG A 150 -18.26 -15.15 -5.05
N ARG A 151 -19.25 -15.31 -4.17
CA ARG A 151 -19.27 -14.72 -2.83
C ARG A 151 -19.31 -15.84 -1.81
N ALA A 152 -18.47 -15.75 -0.79
CA ALA A 152 -18.43 -16.73 0.27
C ALA A 152 -18.13 -16.09 1.61
N LYS A 153 -18.78 -16.62 2.65
CA LYS A 153 -18.41 -16.38 4.04
C LYS A 153 -17.56 -17.52 4.55
N ALA A 154 -16.64 -17.24 5.47
CA ALA A 154 -15.82 -18.28 6.08
C ALA A 154 -16.69 -19.22 6.93
N THR A 155 -16.40 -20.50 6.80
CA THR A 155 -16.88 -21.58 7.66
C THR A 155 -15.67 -22.29 8.25
N TYR A 156 -15.86 -22.93 9.40
CA TYR A 156 -14.76 -23.52 10.14
C TYR A 156 -15.11 -24.94 10.58
N GLN A 157 -14.13 -25.83 10.48
CA GLN A 157 -14.16 -27.19 11.02
C GLN A 157 -12.86 -27.44 11.80
N ALA A 158 -12.55 -26.55 12.74
CA ALA A 158 -11.34 -26.66 13.54
C ALA A 158 -11.43 -27.83 14.52
N ALA A 159 -10.43 -28.70 14.54
CA ALA A 159 -10.34 -29.78 15.54
C ALA A 159 -9.72 -29.30 16.88
N GLY A 160 -9.01 -28.17 16.84
CA GLY A 160 -8.19 -27.65 17.92
C GLY A 160 -7.46 -26.39 17.50
N CYS A 161 -6.46 -25.98 18.26
CA CYS A 161 -5.58 -24.87 17.91
C CYS A 161 -4.11 -25.24 17.98
N GLN A 162 -3.23 -24.44 17.39
CA GLN A 162 -1.78 -24.56 17.46
C GLN A 162 -1.20 -23.25 17.98
N VAL A 163 -0.31 -23.32 18.96
CA VAL A 163 0.32 -22.15 19.56
C VAL A 163 1.81 -22.17 19.27
N LYS A 164 2.30 -21.07 18.70
CA LYS A 164 3.70 -20.88 18.36
C LYS A 164 4.23 -19.60 18.98
N THR A 165 5.39 -19.69 19.61
CA THR A 165 6.19 -18.52 19.97
C THR A 165 7.16 -18.19 18.84
N ASP A 166 7.15 -16.95 18.37
CA ASP A 166 8.06 -16.46 17.34
C ASP A 166 8.56 -15.07 17.75
N GLY A 167 9.81 -14.98 18.20
CA GLY A 167 10.35 -13.74 18.75
C GLY A 167 9.49 -13.19 19.89
N ALA A 168 9.01 -11.96 19.75
CA ALA A 168 8.20 -11.24 20.73
C ALA A 168 6.67 -11.34 20.47
N ARG A 169 6.22 -12.36 19.71
CA ARG A 169 4.79 -12.59 19.41
C ARG A 169 4.37 -14.05 19.64
N LEU A 170 3.07 -14.22 19.90
CA LEU A 170 2.41 -15.53 19.91
C LEU A 170 1.44 -15.63 18.74
N GLU A 171 1.53 -16.72 17.98
CA GLU A 171 0.60 -17.07 16.91
C GLU A 171 -0.30 -18.22 17.38
N ILE A 172 -1.62 -18.02 17.30
CA ILE A 172 -2.64 -19.01 17.66
C ILE A 172 -3.41 -19.34 16.38
N SER A 173 -3.18 -20.53 15.83
CA SER A 173 -3.76 -20.96 14.55
C SER A 173 -4.84 -22.01 14.72
N PHE A 174 -5.91 -21.89 13.96
CA PHE A 174 -7.04 -22.81 13.88
C PHE A 174 -7.18 -23.33 12.44
N PRO A 175 -6.56 -24.48 12.11
CA PRO A 175 -6.73 -25.12 10.81
C PRO A 175 -8.18 -25.54 10.58
N GLY A 176 -8.63 -25.53 9.31
CA GLY A 176 -9.98 -25.94 8.93
C GLY A 176 -10.89 -24.79 8.52
N LEU A 177 -10.34 -23.66 8.10
CA LEU A 177 -11.08 -22.57 7.46
C LEU A 177 -11.39 -22.96 6.01
N SER A 178 -12.65 -22.83 5.60
CA SER A 178 -13.12 -22.92 4.23
C SER A 178 -13.91 -21.66 3.87
N MET A 179 -13.60 -21.04 2.74
CA MET A 179 -14.18 -19.77 2.33
C MET A 179 -14.29 -19.70 0.80
N GLY A 180 -15.37 -20.29 0.27
CA GLY A 180 -15.59 -20.39 -1.17
C GLY A 180 -14.53 -21.26 -1.83
N ILE A 181 -13.74 -20.66 -2.72
CA ILE A 181 -12.64 -21.32 -3.44
C ILE A 181 -11.35 -21.42 -2.61
N PHE A 182 -11.34 -20.84 -1.40
CA PHE A 182 -10.20 -20.81 -0.51
C PHE A 182 -10.33 -21.83 0.63
N ALA A 183 -9.21 -22.46 0.99
CA ALA A 183 -9.09 -23.31 2.16
C ALA A 183 -7.80 -23.00 2.94
N GLY A 184 -7.83 -23.11 4.26
CA GLY A 184 -6.70 -22.80 5.11
C GLY A 184 -6.99 -22.78 6.60
N GLN A 185 -6.57 -21.69 7.25
CA GLN A 185 -6.67 -21.53 8.70
C GLN A 185 -7.00 -20.10 9.10
N LEU A 186 -7.63 -19.96 10.27
CA LEU A 186 -7.71 -18.71 11.00
C LEU A 186 -6.46 -18.57 11.89
N ARG A 187 -5.91 -17.38 12.01
CA ARG A 187 -4.82 -17.08 12.95
C ARG A 187 -5.09 -15.82 13.74
N PHE A 188 -4.80 -15.87 15.04
CA PHE A 188 -4.62 -14.70 15.88
C PHE A 188 -3.14 -14.50 16.21
N THR A 189 -2.67 -13.26 16.20
CA THR A 189 -1.31 -12.90 16.60
C THR A 189 -1.34 -11.78 17.62
N VAL A 190 -0.69 -11.97 18.76
CA VAL A 190 -0.48 -10.92 19.77
C VAL A 190 1.00 -10.57 19.87
N TYR A 191 1.30 -9.31 20.18
CA TYR A 191 2.65 -8.78 20.16
C TYR A 191 2.99 -8.17 21.51
N LYS A 192 4.08 -8.63 22.12
CA LYS A 192 4.59 -8.04 23.36
C LYS A 192 5.01 -6.58 23.10
N GLY A 193 4.70 -5.71 24.05
CA GLY A 193 5.02 -4.27 24.01
C GLY A 193 3.97 -3.42 23.31
N THR A 194 2.85 -4.00 22.89
CA THR A 194 1.74 -3.25 22.29
C THR A 194 0.39 -3.87 22.60
N ASN A 195 -0.67 -3.07 22.48
CA ASN A 195 -2.04 -3.51 22.67
C ASN A 195 -2.67 -4.11 21.40
N LEU A 196 -1.85 -4.40 20.37
CA LEU A 196 -2.30 -4.99 19.11
C LEU A 196 -2.67 -6.48 19.26
N LEU A 197 -3.78 -6.82 18.60
CA LEU A 197 -4.19 -8.18 18.26
C LEU A 197 -4.47 -8.20 16.75
N ARG A 198 -3.82 -9.08 16.01
CA ARG A 198 -4.06 -9.29 14.57
C ARG A 198 -4.89 -10.56 14.38
N GLN A 199 -5.95 -10.50 13.58
CA GLN A 199 -6.73 -11.65 13.12
C GLN A 199 -6.52 -11.80 11.61
N GLU A 200 -6.22 -13.02 11.14
CA GLU A 200 -5.97 -13.31 9.73
C GLU A 200 -6.72 -14.57 9.28
N ALA A 201 -7.37 -14.50 8.13
CA ALA A 201 -7.59 -15.70 7.32
C ALA A 201 -6.33 -15.92 6.47
N ILE A 202 -5.68 -17.08 6.65
CA ILE A 202 -4.53 -17.51 5.84
C ILE A 202 -4.99 -18.70 5.01
N ALA A 203 -5.27 -18.46 3.73
CA ALA A 203 -5.92 -19.44 2.88
C ALA A 203 -5.35 -19.41 1.45
N LYS A 204 -5.48 -20.52 0.73
CA LYS A 204 -5.05 -20.64 -0.66
C LYS A 204 -6.17 -21.20 -1.52
N THR A 205 -6.05 -20.99 -2.82
CA THR A 205 -6.88 -21.61 -3.85
C THR A 205 -5.98 -22.20 -4.93
N ASP A 206 -6.42 -23.26 -5.58
CA ASP A 206 -5.76 -23.82 -6.76
C ASP A 206 -6.48 -23.42 -8.06
N GLU A 207 -7.53 -22.60 -7.97
CA GLU A 207 -8.23 -22.10 -9.16
C GLU A 207 -7.36 -21.11 -9.95
N PRO A 208 -7.34 -21.22 -11.29
CA PRO A 208 -6.56 -20.31 -12.12
C PRO A 208 -7.26 -18.95 -12.24
N SER A 209 -6.47 -17.90 -12.48
CA SER A 209 -6.99 -16.56 -12.84
C SER A 209 -7.92 -15.94 -11.78
N VAL A 210 -7.61 -16.08 -10.49
CA VAL A 210 -8.45 -15.50 -9.43
C VAL A 210 -8.00 -14.09 -9.10
N ALA A 211 -8.95 -13.16 -9.14
CA ALA A 211 -8.84 -11.85 -8.49
C ALA A 211 -9.87 -11.74 -7.37
N TYR A 212 -9.53 -11.17 -6.22
CA TYR A 212 -10.42 -11.15 -5.06
C TYR A 212 -10.25 -9.94 -4.15
N LYS A 213 -11.31 -9.66 -3.39
CA LYS A 213 -11.33 -8.73 -2.25
C LYS A 213 -11.84 -9.46 -1.02
N TYR A 214 -11.55 -8.94 0.18
CA TYR A 214 -12.08 -9.50 1.42
C TYR A 214 -12.67 -8.44 2.36
N ASN A 215 -13.58 -8.90 3.22
CA ASN A 215 -14.03 -8.22 4.43
C ASN A 215 -13.63 -9.09 5.63
N ALA A 216 -13.38 -8.46 6.78
CA ALA A 216 -13.00 -9.16 8.01
C ALA A 216 -13.53 -8.42 9.23
N GLY A 217 -13.85 -9.13 10.30
CA GLY A 217 -14.33 -8.52 11.54
C GLY A 217 -14.60 -9.51 12.66
N LEU A 218 -15.30 -9.01 13.68
CA LEU A 218 -15.83 -9.78 14.80
C LEU A 218 -17.34 -9.53 14.89
N GLN A 219 -18.08 -10.62 15.10
CA GLN A 219 -19.52 -10.65 15.26
C GLN A 219 -19.90 -10.96 16.71
N GLY A 220 -20.96 -10.30 17.21
CA GLY A 220 -21.60 -10.65 18.47
C GLY A 220 -21.23 -9.76 19.65
N PHE A 221 -20.75 -8.53 19.41
CA PHE A 221 -20.58 -7.56 20.48
C PHE A 221 -21.92 -7.24 21.13
N ALA A 222 -21.98 -7.25 22.46
CA ALA A 222 -23.21 -7.00 23.20
C ALA A 222 -23.63 -5.53 23.11
N ILE A 223 -24.93 -5.31 22.92
CA ILE A 223 -25.55 -3.98 23.01
C ILE A 223 -25.99 -3.77 24.46
N ASP A 224 -25.42 -2.74 25.09
CA ASP A 224 -25.85 -2.22 26.39
C ASP A 224 -25.89 -0.68 26.35
N ASN A 225 -26.28 -0.05 27.47
CA ASN A 225 -26.45 1.40 27.54
C ASN A 225 -25.15 2.21 27.34
N ALA A 226 -23.98 1.60 27.49
CA ALA A 226 -22.68 2.23 27.31
C ALA A 226 -22.00 1.83 25.99
N THR A 227 -22.58 0.85 25.27
CA THR A 227 -22.06 0.37 24.00
C THR A 227 -22.33 1.33 22.86
N ARG A 228 -21.28 1.65 22.09
CA ARG A 228 -21.42 2.36 20.81
C ARG A 228 -20.25 2.09 19.87
N VAL A 229 -20.47 2.33 18.58
CA VAL A 229 -19.39 2.45 17.59
C VAL A 229 -19.14 3.93 17.33
N THR A 230 -17.90 4.38 17.43
CA THR A 230 -17.48 5.75 17.14
C THR A 230 -16.41 5.80 16.05
N TRP A 231 -16.40 6.89 15.28
CA TRP A 231 -15.39 7.16 14.25
C TRP A 231 -15.29 8.66 13.98
N GLN A 232 -14.23 9.10 13.31
CA GLN A 232 -14.18 10.43 12.71
C GLN A 232 -14.59 10.36 11.24
N ASP A 233 -15.54 11.20 10.82
CA ASP A 233 -15.90 11.34 9.41
C ASP A 233 -14.84 12.13 8.62
N VAL A 234 -15.01 12.20 7.31
CA VAL A 234 -14.09 12.94 6.40
C VAL A 234 -13.95 14.43 6.73
N ALA A 235 -14.96 15.03 7.38
CA ALA A 235 -14.93 16.41 7.89
C ALA A 235 -14.27 16.54 9.27
N ARG A 236 -13.72 15.44 9.81
CA ARG A 236 -13.05 15.33 11.13
C ARG A 236 -14.00 15.45 12.32
N ALA A 237 -15.31 15.36 12.10
CA ALA A 237 -16.28 15.36 13.19
C ALA A 237 -16.41 13.94 13.77
N TRP A 238 -16.54 13.86 15.09
CA TRP A 238 -16.86 12.61 15.76
C TRP A 238 -18.30 12.19 15.48
N GLN A 239 -18.45 10.95 15.07
CA GLN A 239 -19.73 10.29 14.83
C GLN A 239 -19.87 9.12 15.80
N ALA A 240 -21.11 8.77 16.13
CA ALA A 240 -21.43 7.64 16.98
C ALA A 240 -22.70 6.95 16.49
N TYR A 241 -22.75 5.62 16.66
CA TYR A 241 -23.98 4.85 16.59
C TYR A 241 -24.18 4.06 17.88
N GLU A 242 -25.27 4.37 18.58
CA GLU A 242 -25.63 3.85 19.91
C GLU A 242 -26.72 2.76 19.83
N PHE A 243 -26.92 2.18 18.65
CA PHE A 243 -27.77 1.00 18.43
C PHE A 243 -29.26 1.11 18.82
N GLY A 244 -29.81 2.33 18.95
CA GLY A 244 -31.23 2.55 19.22
C GLY A 244 -32.19 2.26 18.05
N GLY A 245 -31.67 2.03 16.83
CA GLY A 245 -32.47 1.72 15.64
C GLY A 245 -32.81 0.23 15.48
N VAL A 246 -33.46 -0.15 14.37
CA VAL A 246 -33.74 -1.56 14.04
C VAL A 246 -32.47 -2.30 13.57
N ALA A 247 -32.50 -3.63 13.58
CA ALA A 247 -31.43 -4.45 13.03
C ALA A 247 -31.15 -4.13 11.55
N ASN A 248 -29.89 -4.18 11.16
CA ASN A 248 -29.47 -3.94 9.78
C ASN A 248 -29.61 -5.20 8.94
N THR A 249 -29.99 -5.05 7.67
CA THR A 249 -29.94 -6.14 6.68
C THR A 249 -28.53 -6.39 6.16
N ASP A 250 -27.75 -5.31 6.05
CA ASP A 250 -26.41 -5.29 5.45
C ASP A 250 -25.43 -4.50 6.34
N PRO A 251 -24.11 -4.73 6.22
CA PRO A 251 -23.11 -3.88 6.85
C PRO A 251 -23.25 -2.40 6.47
N VAL A 252 -23.32 -1.54 7.47
CA VAL A 252 -23.25 -0.08 7.30
C VAL A 252 -21.79 0.31 7.08
N THR A 253 -21.50 0.78 5.88
CA THR A 253 -20.17 1.25 5.49
C THR A 253 -19.89 2.64 6.03
N LEU A 254 -18.72 2.84 6.64
CA LEU A 254 -18.30 4.12 7.18
C LEU A 254 -17.19 4.72 6.30
N ARG A 255 -17.41 5.92 5.75
CA ARG A 255 -16.33 6.78 5.22
C ARG A 255 -15.64 7.48 6.39
N ALA A 256 -14.93 6.68 7.17
CA ALA A 256 -14.17 7.14 8.32
C ALA A 256 -12.77 7.60 7.87
N ARG A 257 -12.30 8.73 8.42
CA ARG A 257 -10.88 9.08 8.34
C ARG A 257 -10.05 8.03 9.03
N ASN A 258 -8.83 7.85 8.54
CA ASN A 258 -7.85 6.92 9.09
C ASN A 258 -8.32 5.45 9.09
N ARG A 259 -9.37 5.12 8.32
CA ARG A 259 -9.93 3.76 8.19
C ARG A 259 -10.16 3.08 9.54
N LEU A 260 -10.69 3.83 10.51
CA LEU A 260 -10.79 3.40 11.90
C LEU A 260 -12.21 3.48 12.41
N ALA A 261 -12.68 2.37 12.99
CA ALA A 261 -13.88 2.33 13.83
C ALA A 261 -13.49 1.89 15.24
N ILE A 262 -14.19 2.41 16.25
CA ILE A 262 -13.90 2.11 17.65
C ILE A 262 -15.18 1.66 18.34
N VAL A 263 -15.17 0.44 18.88
CA VAL A 263 -16.20 -0.06 19.78
C VAL A 263 -15.90 0.42 21.19
N GLU A 264 -16.82 1.12 21.83
CA GLU A 264 -16.77 1.45 23.26
C GLU A 264 -17.77 0.59 24.02
N THR A 265 -17.38 0.12 25.22
CA THR A 265 -18.16 -0.83 26.04
C THR A 265 -18.38 -0.34 27.48
N GLY A 266 -18.21 0.98 27.72
CA GLY A 266 -18.24 1.60 29.05
C GLY A 266 -17.03 1.29 29.95
N ALA A 267 -16.45 0.08 29.84
CA ALA A 267 -15.26 -0.34 30.60
C ALA A 267 -13.94 -0.04 29.87
N GLY A 268 -13.99 0.12 28.56
CA GLY A 268 -12.86 0.38 27.68
C GLY A 268 -13.30 0.39 26.22
N SER A 269 -12.33 0.36 25.32
CA SER A 269 -12.59 0.41 23.88
C SER A 269 -11.72 -0.54 23.06
N LEU A 270 -12.21 -0.88 21.87
CA LEU A 270 -11.57 -1.74 20.89
C LEU A 270 -11.56 -1.02 19.54
N ALA A 271 -10.39 -0.58 19.10
CA ALA A 271 -10.20 -0.04 17.76
C ALA A 271 -10.08 -1.16 16.73
N ILE A 272 -10.65 -0.95 15.54
CA ILE A 272 -10.68 -1.90 14.41
C ILE A 272 -10.18 -1.17 13.17
N PHE A 273 -9.11 -1.67 12.55
CA PHE A 273 -8.49 -1.02 11.39
C PHE A 273 -7.71 -2.01 10.51
N PRO A 274 -7.52 -1.70 9.22
CA PRO A 274 -6.74 -2.53 8.32
C PRO A 274 -5.22 -2.25 8.44
N PRO A 275 -4.35 -3.12 7.91
CA PRO A 275 -2.96 -2.72 7.61
C PRO A 275 -2.93 -1.41 6.80
N PRO A 276 -2.02 -0.46 7.09
CA PRO A 276 -2.04 0.87 6.48
C PRO A 276 -1.90 0.84 4.96
N HIS A 277 -0.92 0.10 4.41
CA HIS A 277 -0.66 0.12 2.97
C HIS A 277 -1.08 -1.18 2.29
N LYS A 278 -0.75 -2.33 2.88
CA LYS A 278 -0.96 -3.64 2.25
C LYS A 278 -2.44 -4.05 2.13
N PHE A 279 -3.36 -3.37 2.81
CA PHE A 279 -4.80 -3.58 2.66
C PHE A 279 -5.39 -2.98 1.39
N PHE A 280 -4.62 -2.15 0.69
CA PHE A 280 -5.07 -1.44 -0.49
C PHE A 280 -4.46 -2.13 -1.70
N PHE A 281 -5.33 -2.57 -2.61
CA PHE A 281 -4.92 -2.75 -3.98
C PHE A 281 -4.91 -1.39 -4.65
N ALA A 282 -4.01 -1.26 -5.59
CA ALA A 282 -3.75 0.03 -6.15
C ALA A 282 -4.70 0.40 -7.28
N ARG A 283 -4.86 1.71 -7.39
CA ARG A 283 -5.89 2.45 -8.13
C ARG A 283 -5.21 3.76 -8.54
N GLU A 284 -5.63 4.36 -9.64
CA GLU A 284 -5.26 5.75 -9.98
C GLU A 284 -6.18 6.77 -9.28
N ILE A 285 -7.11 6.28 -8.44
CA ILE A 285 -8.11 7.04 -7.70
C ILE A 285 -7.98 6.70 -6.21
N GLU A 286 -7.90 7.73 -5.36
CA GLU A 286 -7.63 7.58 -3.92
C GLU A 286 -8.84 7.90 -3.05
N LEU A 287 -10.05 7.91 -3.63
CA LEU A 287 -11.30 8.20 -2.91
C LEU A 287 -11.46 7.29 -1.68
N ASN A 288 -11.99 7.84 -0.59
CA ASN A 288 -12.43 7.05 0.56
C ASN A 288 -13.71 6.28 0.22
N LEU A 289 -13.55 5.00 -0.12
CA LEU A 289 -14.67 4.09 -0.43
C LEU A 289 -15.28 3.43 0.82
N GLY A 290 -14.92 3.89 2.01
CA GLY A 290 -15.31 3.31 3.30
C GLY A 290 -14.66 1.96 3.57
N TYR A 291 -13.71 1.95 4.51
CA TYR A 291 -12.85 0.80 4.77
C TYR A 291 -13.13 0.10 6.10
N VAL A 292 -14.09 0.61 6.86
CA VAL A 292 -14.61 0.01 8.09
C VAL A 292 -16.13 0.00 8.07
N TRP A 293 -16.73 -0.90 8.85
CA TRP A 293 -18.17 -1.10 8.88
C TRP A 293 -18.65 -1.52 10.27
N TYR A 294 -19.94 -1.30 10.52
CA TYR A 294 -20.69 -1.95 11.61
C TYR A 294 -21.98 -2.56 11.07
N ARG A 295 -22.57 -3.50 11.79
CA ARG A 295 -23.90 -4.08 11.50
C ARG A 295 -24.59 -4.39 12.82
N LYS A 296 -25.71 -3.74 13.14
CA LYS A 296 -26.61 -4.18 14.20
C LYS A 296 -27.23 -5.51 13.76
N ASP A 297 -26.87 -6.60 14.42
CA ASP A 297 -27.31 -7.94 14.02
C ASP A 297 -28.75 -8.21 14.53
N ASP A 298 -29.01 -7.82 15.77
CA ASP A 298 -30.31 -7.90 16.43
C ASP A 298 -30.41 -6.87 17.57
N ASP A 299 -31.42 -6.99 18.43
CA ASP A 299 -31.63 -6.08 19.56
C ASP A 299 -30.54 -6.15 20.64
N ASN A 300 -29.76 -7.24 20.68
CA ASN A 300 -28.79 -7.52 21.73
C ASN A 300 -27.35 -7.54 21.23
N SER A 301 -27.12 -7.56 19.92
CA SER A 301 -25.79 -7.73 19.35
C SER A 301 -25.52 -6.97 18.06
N PHE A 302 -24.25 -6.69 17.84
CA PHE A 302 -23.74 -6.11 16.60
C PHE A 302 -22.37 -6.68 16.21
N SER A 303 -21.99 -6.42 14.97
CA SER A 303 -20.73 -6.80 14.36
C SER A 303 -19.98 -5.55 13.87
N ALA A 304 -18.66 -5.62 13.84
CA ALA A 304 -17.83 -4.55 13.29
C ALA A 304 -16.53 -5.09 12.68
N GLY A 305 -16.00 -4.38 11.69
CA GLY A 305 -14.88 -4.90 10.91
C GLY A 305 -14.29 -3.92 9.90
N VAL A 306 -13.37 -4.44 9.09
CA VAL A 306 -12.81 -3.80 7.89
C VAL A 306 -13.49 -4.36 6.64
N ARG A 307 -13.56 -3.53 5.60
CA ARG A 307 -14.09 -3.94 4.29
C ARG A 307 -13.32 -3.33 3.14
N GLN A 308 -13.44 -3.96 1.99
CA GLN A 308 -13.05 -3.42 0.70
C GLN A 308 -14.30 -3.24 -0.16
N ALA A 309 -14.34 -2.17 -0.96
CA ALA A 309 -15.41 -1.94 -1.91
C ALA A 309 -15.39 -2.99 -3.03
N GLU A 310 -16.55 -3.26 -3.63
CA GLU A 310 -16.62 -4.13 -4.83
C GLU A 310 -16.38 -3.36 -6.13
N HIS A 311 -16.61 -2.05 -6.13
CA HIS A 311 -16.50 -1.18 -7.29
C HIS A 311 -15.79 0.13 -6.93
N GLU A 312 -15.25 0.78 -7.95
CA GLU A 312 -14.69 2.12 -7.90
C GLU A 312 -15.79 3.20 -7.95
N GLU A 313 -15.43 4.43 -7.58
CA GLU A 313 -16.25 5.64 -7.74
C GLU A 313 -15.53 6.69 -8.61
N GLU A 314 -16.32 7.53 -9.28
CA GLU A 314 -15.80 8.61 -10.11
C GLU A 314 -15.15 9.69 -9.23
N TYR A 315 -13.91 10.06 -9.49
CA TYR A 315 -13.35 11.27 -8.89
C TYR A 315 -14.10 12.50 -9.40
N ARG A 316 -14.19 13.55 -8.58
CA ARG A 316 -14.96 14.76 -8.90
C ARG A 316 -14.38 15.46 -10.15
N PRO A 317 -15.11 15.50 -11.28
CA PRO A 317 -14.67 16.24 -12.46
C PRO A 317 -14.85 17.75 -12.24
N TYR A 318 -14.21 18.55 -13.09
CA TYR A 318 -14.28 20.01 -13.08
C TYR A 318 -14.38 20.52 -14.53
N GLY A 319 -14.98 21.69 -14.76
CA GLY A 319 -15.07 22.26 -16.10
C GLY A 319 -15.82 23.57 -16.14
N VAL A 320 -15.45 24.45 -17.08
CA VAL A 320 -16.01 25.80 -17.24
C VAL A 320 -17.00 25.91 -18.40
N SER A 321 -17.14 24.84 -19.19
CA SER A 321 -18.14 24.71 -20.25
C SER A 321 -18.63 23.27 -20.31
N ASP A 322 -19.80 23.05 -20.91
CA ASP A 322 -20.38 21.72 -21.08
C ASP A 322 -19.44 20.77 -21.83
N ALA A 323 -18.73 21.27 -22.84
CA ALA A 323 -17.77 20.47 -23.60
C ALA A 323 -16.60 19.96 -22.72
N VAL A 324 -16.03 20.86 -21.91
CA VAL A 324 -14.93 20.53 -20.99
C VAL A 324 -15.42 19.61 -19.86
N TRP A 325 -16.58 19.90 -19.28
CA TRP A 325 -17.21 19.07 -18.26
C TRP A 325 -17.44 17.65 -18.77
N ASN A 326 -18.08 17.51 -19.94
CA ASN A 326 -18.38 16.19 -20.52
C ASN A 326 -17.11 15.39 -20.83
N ARG A 327 -16.05 16.04 -21.32
CA ARG A 327 -14.75 15.39 -21.55
C ARG A 327 -14.17 14.81 -20.25
N ARG A 328 -14.11 15.60 -19.19
CA ARG A 328 -13.50 15.19 -17.91
C ARG A 328 -14.37 14.25 -17.09
N ALA A 329 -15.70 14.40 -17.14
CA ALA A 329 -16.61 13.42 -16.57
C ALA A 329 -16.47 12.06 -17.28
N SER A 330 -16.34 12.06 -18.62
CA SER A 330 -16.08 10.83 -19.38
C SER A 330 -14.73 10.20 -18.99
N GLN A 331 -13.70 11.01 -18.75
CA GLN A 331 -12.41 10.52 -18.28
C GLN A 331 -12.51 9.93 -16.87
N SER A 332 -13.13 10.62 -15.92
CA SER A 332 -13.35 10.11 -14.56
C SER A 332 -14.09 8.77 -14.56
N ARG A 333 -15.16 8.67 -15.38
CA ARG A 333 -15.90 7.43 -15.56
C ARG A 333 -15.10 6.32 -16.23
N HIS A 334 -14.19 6.66 -17.14
CA HIS A 334 -13.30 5.66 -17.76
C HIS A 334 -12.46 4.96 -16.68
N ASN A 335 -11.91 5.74 -15.74
CA ASN A 335 -11.03 5.25 -14.68
C ASN A 335 -11.71 4.32 -13.66
N LEU A 336 -13.04 4.14 -13.69
CA LEU A 336 -13.71 3.09 -12.90
C LEU A 336 -13.20 1.68 -13.21
N GLY A 337 -12.70 1.45 -14.43
CA GLY A 337 -12.11 0.17 -14.85
C GLY A 337 -10.78 -0.17 -14.15
N ASN A 338 -10.20 0.79 -13.43
CA ASN A 338 -8.99 0.65 -12.65
C ASN A 338 -9.29 0.18 -11.23
N PHE A 339 -9.79 -1.06 -11.12
CA PHE A 339 -10.18 -1.64 -9.85
C PHE A 339 -9.74 -3.11 -9.76
N ALA A 340 -8.42 -3.30 -9.83
CA ALA A 340 -7.78 -4.59 -10.06
C ALA A 340 -8.12 -5.68 -9.04
N LEU A 341 -8.35 -5.34 -7.78
CA LEU A 341 -8.38 -6.27 -6.64
C LEU A 341 -7.04 -7.03 -6.45
N TYR A 342 -6.98 -7.94 -5.47
CA TYR A 342 -5.80 -8.79 -5.25
C TYR A 342 -5.69 -9.91 -6.26
N ASN A 343 -4.47 -10.26 -6.63
CA ASN A 343 -4.17 -11.54 -7.25
C ASN A 343 -4.23 -12.68 -6.24
N ALA A 344 -4.72 -13.85 -6.67
CA ALA A 344 -4.52 -15.12 -5.96
C ALA A 344 -3.99 -16.19 -6.93
N PRO A 345 -2.66 -16.21 -7.21
CA PRO A 345 -2.07 -17.26 -8.03
C PRO A 345 -2.27 -18.64 -7.39
N PRO A 346 -2.49 -19.71 -8.20
CA PRO A 346 -2.73 -21.05 -7.69
C PRO A 346 -1.67 -21.52 -6.68
N GLY A 347 -2.12 -22.13 -5.59
CA GLY A 347 -1.25 -22.71 -4.56
C GLY A 347 -0.60 -21.71 -3.60
N THR A 348 -0.81 -20.40 -3.78
CA THR A 348 -0.20 -19.36 -2.93
C THR A 348 -1.03 -19.06 -1.68
N TRP A 349 -0.38 -18.86 -0.54
CA TRP A 349 -1.04 -18.55 0.73
C TRP A 349 -1.37 -17.06 0.84
N GLN A 350 -2.62 -16.73 0.60
CA GLN A 350 -3.16 -15.38 0.73
C GLN A 350 -3.41 -15.04 2.21
N ARG A 351 -2.91 -13.88 2.65
CA ARG A 351 -3.07 -13.38 4.02
C ARG A 351 -4.07 -12.22 4.06
N MET A 352 -5.16 -12.40 4.78
CA MET A 352 -6.25 -11.43 4.88
C MET A 352 -6.35 -10.89 6.32
N PRO A 353 -5.52 -9.89 6.70
CA PRO A 353 -5.47 -9.35 8.06
C PRO A 353 -6.54 -8.29 8.38
N VAL A 354 -6.96 -8.29 9.65
CA VAL A 354 -7.57 -7.14 10.34
C VAL A 354 -6.86 -6.95 11.68
N TYR A 355 -6.62 -5.69 12.06
CA TYR A 355 -6.02 -5.35 13.35
C TYR A 355 -7.08 -4.85 14.33
N TYR A 356 -6.86 -5.24 15.58
CA TYR A 356 -7.56 -4.75 16.75
C TYR A 356 -6.57 -4.09 17.69
N TYR A 357 -7.00 -3.02 18.36
CA TYR A 357 -6.25 -2.38 19.44
C TYR A 357 -7.11 -2.27 20.69
N LEU A 358 -6.73 -3.00 21.73
CA LEU A 358 -7.48 -3.05 22.99
C LEU A 358 -7.03 -1.90 23.90
N SER A 359 -7.96 -1.14 24.46
CA SER A 359 -7.64 0.02 25.26
C SER A 359 -8.51 0.12 26.52
N PRO A 360 -7.92 0.44 27.70
CA PRO A 360 -8.69 0.75 28.89
C PRO A 360 -9.23 2.20 28.89
N GLU A 361 -9.02 2.95 27.79
CA GLU A 361 -9.43 4.35 27.64
C GLU A 361 -10.63 4.48 26.68
N ASP A 362 -11.14 5.70 26.55
CA ASP A 362 -12.22 6.08 25.62
C ASP A 362 -11.77 6.09 24.14
N GLY A 363 -12.74 6.26 23.24
CA GLY A 363 -12.53 6.30 21.79
C GLY A 363 -11.49 7.31 21.34
N PRO A 364 -11.58 8.60 21.74
CA PRO A 364 -10.56 9.59 21.38
C PRO A 364 -9.14 9.25 21.83
N ALA A 365 -8.95 8.71 23.04
CA ALA A 365 -7.63 8.27 23.50
C ALA A 365 -7.12 7.05 22.71
N THR A 366 -8.01 6.10 22.43
CA THR A 366 -7.71 4.92 21.62
C THR A 366 -7.35 5.27 20.19
N GLN A 367 -8.06 6.21 19.55
CA GLN A 367 -7.68 6.73 18.24
C GLN A 367 -6.26 7.27 18.25
N ARG A 368 -5.90 8.12 19.22
CA ARG A 368 -4.53 8.68 19.30
C ARG A 368 -3.46 7.60 19.41
N ALA A 369 -3.72 6.52 20.15
CA ALA A 369 -2.79 5.39 20.27
C ALA A 369 -2.63 4.62 18.96
N VAL A 370 -3.72 4.41 18.21
CA VAL A 370 -3.69 3.77 16.90
C VAL A 370 -2.98 4.64 15.86
N LEU A 371 -3.29 5.94 15.83
CA LEU A 371 -2.69 6.88 14.87
C LEU A 371 -1.19 7.10 15.10
N ALA A 372 -0.67 6.80 16.30
CA ALA A 372 0.77 6.79 16.51
C ALA A 372 1.49 5.80 15.57
N PHE A 373 0.85 4.70 15.17
CA PHE A 373 1.45 3.72 14.26
C PHE A 373 1.70 4.27 12.84
N THR A 374 0.92 5.23 12.37
CA THR A 374 1.09 5.87 11.05
C THR A 374 1.54 7.32 11.15
N HIS A 375 1.99 7.74 12.35
CA HIS A 375 2.33 9.13 12.66
C HIS A 375 1.20 10.13 12.32
N ASP A 376 -0.06 9.77 12.58
CA ASP A 376 -1.26 10.53 12.21
C ASP A 376 -1.47 10.61 10.69
N ASP A 377 -1.21 9.50 9.99
CA ASP A 377 -1.19 9.41 8.52
C ASP A 377 -0.36 10.52 7.88
N ARG A 378 0.84 10.74 8.42
CA ARG A 378 1.77 11.79 7.99
C ARG A 378 3.18 11.25 7.93
N TYR A 379 3.90 11.58 6.86
CA TYR A 379 5.32 11.21 6.78
C TYR A 379 6.14 12.03 7.79
N LYS A 380 6.84 11.31 8.66
CA LYS A 380 7.66 11.90 9.73
C LYS A 380 8.85 12.66 9.14
N PRO A 381 9.04 13.96 9.46
CA PRO A 381 10.25 14.68 9.05
C PRO A 381 11.51 14.04 9.63
N MET A 382 12.53 13.85 8.80
CA MET A 382 13.81 13.23 9.17
C MET A 382 14.97 14.22 8.99
N PRO A 383 15.87 14.38 10.00
CA PRO A 383 17.04 15.23 9.85
C PRO A 383 17.90 14.84 8.64
N GLY A 384 18.31 15.81 7.83
CA GLY A 384 19.09 15.59 6.61
C GLY A 384 18.30 15.07 5.41
N TYR A 385 16.99 14.85 5.53
CA TYR A 385 16.13 14.36 4.46
C TYR A 385 14.96 15.31 4.18
N ARG A 386 14.45 15.25 2.94
CA ARG A 386 13.18 15.86 2.54
C ARG A 386 12.30 14.81 1.87
N ILE A 387 11.02 14.86 2.21
CA ILE A 387 10.01 13.91 1.72
C ILE A 387 9.59 14.37 0.32
N ALA A 388 9.84 13.53 -0.67
CA ALA A 388 9.51 13.77 -2.06
C ALA A 388 8.54 12.71 -2.58
N VAL A 389 7.56 13.16 -3.35
CA VAL A 389 6.63 12.31 -4.11
C VAL A 389 6.82 12.59 -5.59
N SER A 390 6.48 11.61 -6.42
CA SER A 390 6.46 11.79 -7.87
C SER A 390 5.22 11.19 -8.52
N HIS A 391 4.95 11.63 -9.75
CA HIS A 391 3.95 11.07 -10.66
C HIS A 391 2.51 11.32 -10.22
N PHE A 392 1.96 12.45 -10.66
CA PHE A 392 0.56 12.81 -10.44
C PHE A 392 -0.01 13.54 -11.66
N HIS A 393 -1.24 13.17 -11.99
CA HIS A 393 -2.02 13.70 -13.10
C HIS A 393 -3.11 14.62 -12.58
N THR A 394 -2.70 15.82 -12.18
CA THR A 394 -3.62 16.83 -11.64
C THR A 394 -4.18 17.73 -12.71
N HIS A 395 -3.71 17.66 -13.95
CA HIS A 395 -4.12 18.54 -15.04
C HIS A 395 -3.95 20.01 -14.66
N PHE A 396 -2.85 20.36 -13.99
CA PHE A 396 -2.77 21.62 -13.27
C PHE A 396 -2.83 22.83 -14.22
N ASN A 397 -2.18 22.74 -15.38
CA ASN A 397 -2.30 23.76 -16.43
C ASN A 397 -3.76 24.05 -16.80
N GLU A 398 -4.55 23.00 -17.05
CA GLU A 398 -5.94 23.19 -17.47
C GLU A 398 -6.80 23.77 -16.35
N GLN A 399 -6.57 23.38 -15.10
CA GLN A 399 -7.24 23.99 -13.94
C GLN A 399 -7.01 25.51 -13.88
N LEU A 400 -5.77 25.94 -14.04
CA LEU A 400 -5.41 27.37 -14.00
C LEU A 400 -5.94 28.13 -15.21
N SER A 401 -5.85 27.53 -16.39
CA SER A 401 -6.31 28.12 -17.64
C SER A 401 -7.83 28.32 -17.63
N ASP A 402 -8.58 27.30 -17.19
CA ASP A 402 -10.02 27.36 -17.05
C ASP A 402 -10.46 28.42 -16.02
N ALA A 403 -9.75 28.53 -14.90
CA ALA A 403 -10.01 29.56 -13.90
C ALA A 403 -9.66 30.98 -14.37
N GLY A 404 -8.91 31.12 -15.47
CA GLY A 404 -8.41 32.40 -15.96
C GLY A 404 -7.42 33.09 -15.01
N THR A 405 -6.88 32.35 -14.04
CA THR A 405 -5.95 32.88 -13.04
C THR A 405 -5.03 31.79 -12.50
N ILE A 406 -3.76 32.17 -12.27
CA ILE A 406 -2.79 31.31 -11.57
C ILE A 406 -2.91 31.38 -10.05
N ASP A 407 -3.86 32.17 -9.52
CA ASP A 407 -4.16 32.28 -8.08
C ASP A 407 -5.19 31.24 -7.59
N LEU A 408 -5.68 30.37 -8.48
CA LEU A 408 -6.55 29.27 -8.09
C LEU A 408 -5.84 28.38 -7.06
N GLN A 409 -6.46 28.15 -5.91
CA GLN A 409 -5.95 27.17 -4.95
C GLN A 409 -6.44 25.77 -5.34
N PRO A 410 -5.58 24.88 -5.86
CA PRO A 410 -6.02 23.56 -6.25
C PRO A 410 -6.28 22.68 -5.03
N THR A 411 -7.22 21.74 -5.15
CA THR A 411 -7.69 20.89 -4.05
C THR A 411 -6.65 19.88 -3.55
N TRP A 412 -5.70 19.51 -4.41
CA TRP A 412 -4.63 18.57 -4.08
C TRP A 412 -3.51 19.17 -3.23
N LEU A 413 -3.32 20.50 -3.26
CA LEU A 413 -2.26 21.18 -2.52
C LEU A 413 -2.36 21.00 -0.99
N PRO A 414 -3.52 21.22 -0.34
CA PRO A 414 -3.65 20.94 1.09
C PRO A 414 -3.48 19.46 1.43
N VAL A 415 -3.78 18.53 0.53
CA VAL A 415 -3.55 17.09 0.72
C VAL A 415 -2.06 16.82 0.89
N PHE A 416 -1.24 17.28 -0.06
CA PHE A 416 0.21 17.06 0.02
C PHE A 416 0.86 17.72 1.25
N ARG A 417 0.42 18.94 1.59
CA ARG A 417 0.91 19.63 2.79
C ARG A 417 0.53 18.90 4.07
N ALA A 418 -0.68 18.34 4.17
CA ALA A 418 -1.13 17.58 5.34
C ALA A 418 -0.31 16.30 5.54
N LEU A 419 0.08 15.63 4.44
CA LEU A 419 0.94 14.44 4.47
C LEU A 419 2.40 14.76 4.85
N GLY A 420 2.80 16.04 4.91
CA GLY A 420 4.17 16.44 5.24
C GLY A 420 5.14 16.40 4.07
N ILE A 421 4.65 16.36 2.83
CA ILE A 421 5.46 16.36 1.62
C ILE A 421 6.21 17.69 1.49
N ASN A 422 7.47 17.61 1.06
CA ASN A 422 8.34 18.77 0.83
C ASN A 422 8.59 19.06 -0.65
N VAL A 423 8.59 18.02 -1.49
CA VAL A 423 8.81 18.14 -2.94
C VAL A 423 7.77 17.29 -3.67
N ALA A 424 7.02 17.90 -4.59
CA ALA A 424 6.11 17.21 -5.48
C ALA A 424 6.64 17.27 -6.91
N MET A 425 7.12 16.15 -7.43
CA MET A 425 7.54 15.97 -8.82
C MET A 425 6.32 15.56 -9.63
N MET A 426 5.70 16.53 -10.27
CA MET A 426 4.47 16.32 -11.03
C MET A 426 4.75 15.56 -12.33
N SER A 427 3.70 15.00 -12.96
CA SER A 427 3.82 14.32 -14.25
C SER A 427 2.64 14.59 -15.19
N ASP A 428 2.10 15.82 -15.19
CA ASP A 428 1.02 16.25 -16.09
C ASP A 428 1.44 16.18 -17.59
N PHE A 429 0.57 16.62 -18.51
CA PHE A 429 0.70 16.42 -19.97
C PHE A 429 0.54 14.95 -20.41
N HIS A 430 -0.28 14.20 -19.66
CA HIS A 430 -0.61 12.80 -19.92
C HIS A 430 -2.14 12.62 -19.95
N GLY A 431 -2.71 12.74 -21.14
CA GLY A 431 -4.17 12.77 -21.34
C GLY A 431 -4.82 14.15 -21.15
N ASP A 432 -4.05 15.16 -20.77
CA ASP A 432 -4.43 16.57 -20.68
C ASP A 432 -3.58 17.46 -21.61
N ALA A 433 -4.06 18.68 -21.88
CA ALA A 433 -3.37 19.66 -22.71
C ALA A 433 -3.06 19.14 -24.15
N HIS A 434 -2.01 19.65 -24.79
CA HIS A 434 -1.64 19.28 -26.17
C HIS A 434 -0.19 18.75 -26.29
N PRO A 435 0.12 17.53 -25.83
CA PRO A 435 1.49 17.00 -25.83
C PRO A 435 2.14 16.91 -27.22
N SER A 436 1.35 16.58 -28.25
CA SER A 436 1.84 16.44 -29.63
C SER A 436 1.83 17.75 -30.44
N ASP A 437 1.41 18.89 -29.88
CA ASP A 437 1.45 20.17 -30.59
C ASP A 437 2.90 20.65 -30.77
N PRO A 438 3.30 21.13 -31.97
CA PRO A 438 4.68 21.51 -32.27
C PRO A 438 5.12 22.85 -31.64
N GLY A 439 4.30 23.44 -30.78
CA GLY A 439 4.65 24.61 -29.98
C GLY A 439 3.59 25.73 -29.89
N PRO A 440 2.77 26.02 -30.94
CA PRO A 440 1.79 27.11 -30.90
C PRO A 440 0.85 27.11 -29.69
N LEU A 441 0.41 25.93 -29.25
CA LEU A 441 -0.41 25.75 -28.06
C LEU A 441 0.45 25.32 -26.87
N ARG A 442 1.26 24.27 -27.06
CA ARG A 442 1.97 23.57 -25.98
C ARG A 442 2.91 24.47 -25.18
N LEU A 443 3.65 25.37 -25.83
CA LEU A 443 4.59 26.25 -25.12
C LEU A 443 3.84 27.28 -24.25
N GLY A 444 2.64 27.68 -24.67
CA GLY A 444 1.75 28.53 -23.87
C GLY A 444 1.26 27.80 -22.62
N GLU A 445 0.87 26.53 -22.78
CA GLU A 445 0.40 25.66 -21.69
C GLU A 445 1.52 25.35 -20.68
N GLN A 446 2.72 24.99 -21.16
CA GLN A 446 3.89 24.82 -20.30
C GLN A 446 4.19 26.10 -19.51
N LYS A 447 4.03 27.28 -20.12
CA LYS A 447 4.24 28.54 -19.40
C LYS A 447 3.25 28.70 -18.24
N VAL A 448 1.96 28.45 -18.46
CA VAL A 448 0.94 28.51 -17.40
C VAL A 448 1.24 27.50 -16.30
N TYR A 449 1.60 26.28 -16.67
CA TYR A 449 2.00 25.23 -15.74
C TYR A 449 3.18 25.63 -14.87
N PHE A 450 4.25 26.16 -15.48
CA PHE A 450 5.45 26.59 -14.76
C PHE A 450 5.17 27.79 -13.85
N ASP A 451 4.39 28.77 -14.32
CA ASP A 451 3.99 29.92 -13.51
C ASP A 451 3.10 29.49 -12.33
N GLY A 452 2.23 28.50 -12.53
CA GLY A 452 1.42 27.87 -11.48
C GLY A 452 2.28 27.15 -10.43
N CYS A 453 3.20 26.29 -10.88
CA CYS A 453 4.13 25.60 -10.00
C CYS A 453 4.96 26.62 -9.18
N ARG A 454 5.39 27.71 -9.81
CA ARG A 454 6.07 28.84 -9.15
C ARG A 454 5.20 29.50 -8.08
N ARG A 455 3.95 29.80 -8.43
CA ARG A 455 2.99 30.50 -7.55
C ARG A 455 2.70 29.70 -6.28
N HIS A 456 2.55 28.39 -6.40
CA HIS A 456 2.11 27.53 -5.30
C HIS A 456 3.25 26.84 -4.54
N SER A 457 4.48 26.94 -5.04
CA SER A 457 5.68 26.60 -4.30
C SER A 457 5.97 27.62 -3.18
N ASP A 458 6.60 27.16 -2.12
CA ASP A 458 6.95 27.93 -0.91
C ASP A 458 8.29 27.45 -0.33
N ARG A 459 8.78 28.09 0.74
CA ARG A 459 10.08 27.83 1.39
C ARG A 459 10.26 26.39 1.86
N SER A 460 9.17 25.68 2.16
CA SER A 460 9.18 24.30 2.65
C SER A 460 8.45 23.32 1.74
N PHE A 461 7.99 23.77 0.57
CA PHE A 461 7.22 22.96 -0.36
C PHE A 461 7.51 23.37 -1.81
N LEU A 462 8.17 22.51 -2.58
CA LEU A 462 8.47 22.77 -3.99
C LEU A 462 7.60 21.90 -4.88
N ILE A 463 6.94 22.52 -5.86
CA ILE A 463 6.28 21.83 -6.97
C ILE A 463 7.24 21.88 -8.15
N MET A 464 7.76 20.72 -8.54
CA MET A 464 8.62 20.57 -9.71
C MET A 464 7.74 20.19 -10.90
N PRO A 465 7.70 21.00 -11.97
CA PRO A 465 7.06 20.60 -13.21
C PRO A 465 7.83 19.41 -13.81
N GLY A 466 7.13 18.30 -13.93
CA GLY A 466 7.53 17.15 -14.74
C GLY A 466 6.37 16.71 -15.63
N GLU A 467 6.65 15.74 -16.47
CA GLU A 467 5.70 15.15 -17.42
C GLU A 467 5.80 13.62 -17.39
N GLU A 468 4.72 12.92 -17.75
CA GLU A 468 4.75 11.49 -18.15
C GLU A 468 4.57 11.33 -19.67
N PRO A 469 5.65 11.41 -20.48
CA PRO A 469 5.54 11.14 -21.91
C PRO A 469 5.44 9.65 -22.21
N ASP A 470 4.81 9.36 -23.35
CA ASP A 470 4.76 8.06 -24.02
C ASP A 470 5.30 8.17 -25.47
N ALA A 471 6.24 9.10 -25.67
CA ALA A 471 6.65 9.58 -26.99
C ALA A 471 7.85 8.84 -27.61
N THR A 472 9.06 8.94 -27.02
CA THR A 472 10.29 8.50 -27.71
C THR A 472 11.09 7.41 -26.98
N LEU A 473 11.01 7.31 -25.65
CA LEU A 473 11.88 6.41 -24.88
C LEU A 473 11.26 5.02 -24.59
N GLY A 474 10.04 4.76 -25.06
CA GLY A 474 9.36 3.47 -24.93
C GLY A 474 8.61 3.28 -23.60
N GLY A 475 7.39 2.71 -23.71
CA GLY A 475 6.45 2.68 -22.59
C GLY A 475 6.11 4.09 -22.10
N HIS A 476 5.66 4.20 -20.85
CA HIS A 476 5.52 5.51 -20.20
C HIS A 476 6.71 5.77 -19.28
N TYR A 477 7.18 7.00 -19.24
CA TYR A 477 8.30 7.39 -18.38
C TYR A 477 8.03 8.75 -17.75
N THR A 478 8.51 8.98 -16.54
CA THR A 478 8.46 10.31 -15.92
C THR A 478 9.79 11.02 -16.11
N MET A 479 9.74 12.32 -16.43
CA MET A 479 10.92 13.17 -16.48
C MET A 479 10.78 14.45 -15.67
N VAL A 480 11.90 14.87 -15.09
CA VAL A 480 12.03 16.14 -14.34
C VAL A 480 13.35 16.83 -14.68
N PHE A 481 13.36 18.15 -14.57
CA PHE A 481 14.51 19.01 -14.84
C PHE A 481 14.91 19.79 -13.59
N PRO A 482 16.16 20.30 -13.50
CA PRO A 482 16.61 21.11 -12.37
C PRO A 482 16.03 22.55 -12.38
N ARG A 483 15.20 22.87 -13.37
CA ARG A 483 14.49 24.15 -13.59
C ARG A 483 13.40 23.92 -14.65
N PRO A 484 12.46 24.85 -14.85
CA PRO A 484 11.52 24.74 -15.96
C PRO A 484 12.23 24.74 -17.32
N VAL A 485 11.86 23.79 -18.20
CA VAL A 485 12.41 23.62 -19.56
C VAL A 485 11.25 23.58 -20.55
N PHE A 486 11.29 24.45 -21.56
CA PHE A 486 10.30 24.46 -22.64
C PHE A 486 10.70 23.46 -23.72
N TRP A 487 9.78 22.58 -24.10
CA TRP A 487 10.07 21.55 -25.08
C TRP A 487 8.81 20.94 -25.74
N THR A 488 8.97 20.41 -26.96
CA THR A 488 7.91 19.74 -27.71
C THR A 488 8.27 18.28 -28.00
N HIS A 489 7.27 17.40 -28.02
CA HIS A 489 7.42 15.98 -28.37
C HIS A 489 7.52 15.74 -29.89
N VAL A 490 7.54 16.82 -30.67
CA VAL A 490 7.62 16.79 -32.13
C VAL A 490 8.73 17.72 -32.58
N ARG A 491 9.53 17.24 -33.54
CA ARG A 491 10.49 18.02 -34.30
C ARG A 491 10.14 17.94 -35.78
N GLN A 492 9.73 19.06 -36.36
CA GLN A 492 9.36 19.14 -37.78
C GLN A 492 10.60 18.93 -38.68
N PRO A 493 10.42 18.48 -39.94
CA PRO A 493 11.51 18.43 -40.90
C PRO A 493 12.23 19.78 -40.96
N GLU A 494 13.57 19.75 -40.96
CA GLU A 494 14.45 20.93 -40.99
C GLU A 494 14.40 21.84 -39.75
N GLN A 495 13.52 21.59 -38.77
CA GLN A 495 13.49 22.32 -37.51
C GLN A 495 14.76 22.06 -36.70
N SER A 496 15.33 23.13 -36.14
CA SER A 496 16.47 23.02 -35.24
C SER A 496 16.09 22.25 -33.99
N PHE A 497 17.01 21.43 -33.47
CA PHE A 497 16.82 20.71 -32.21
C PHE A 497 16.56 21.66 -31.03
N ARG A 498 17.20 22.83 -31.07
CA ARG A 498 17.07 23.87 -30.06
C ARG A 498 16.99 25.23 -30.74
N GLU A 499 16.12 26.08 -30.23
CA GLU A 499 16.01 27.48 -30.63
C GLU A 499 15.94 28.40 -29.41
N GLN A 500 16.28 29.68 -29.62
CA GLN A 500 16.10 30.72 -28.63
C GLN A 500 14.94 31.60 -29.08
N THR A 501 13.89 31.65 -28.28
CA THR A 501 12.70 32.49 -28.53
C THR A 501 12.67 33.67 -27.58
N GLN A 502 12.08 34.78 -28.01
CA GLN A 502 11.91 35.96 -27.16
C GLN A 502 10.95 35.68 -25.98
N ARG A 503 9.95 34.82 -26.18
CA ARG A 503 8.88 34.56 -25.21
C ARG A 503 9.24 33.47 -24.19
N TYR A 504 9.94 32.43 -24.62
CA TYR A 504 10.17 31.22 -23.79
C TYR A 504 11.66 30.98 -23.50
N GLY A 505 12.57 31.75 -24.10
CA GLY A 505 14.00 31.47 -24.01
C GLY A 505 14.35 30.21 -24.81
N ASN A 506 15.14 29.31 -24.21
CA ASN A 506 15.51 28.05 -24.87
C ASN A 506 14.27 27.17 -25.02
N VAL A 507 14.02 26.71 -26.25
CA VAL A 507 13.01 25.71 -26.57
C VAL A 507 13.69 24.53 -27.25
N TYR A 508 13.37 23.32 -26.79
CA TYR A 508 13.86 22.07 -27.38
C TYR A 508 12.75 21.40 -28.20
N HIS A 509 13.10 20.89 -29.39
CA HIS A 509 12.19 20.14 -30.25
C HIS A 509 12.72 18.72 -30.39
N VAL A 510 12.00 17.77 -29.79
CA VAL A 510 12.42 16.36 -29.70
C VAL A 510 11.59 15.55 -30.69
N GLY A 511 12.25 14.75 -31.54
CA GLY A 511 11.56 13.83 -32.45
C GLY A 511 12.13 12.41 -32.42
N SER A 512 13.10 12.14 -31.54
CA SER A 512 13.79 10.85 -31.47
C SER A 512 14.35 10.59 -30.07
N PRO A 513 14.64 9.32 -29.72
CA PRO A 513 15.31 8.99 -28.45
C PRO A 513 16.65 9.72 -28.27
N ALA A 514 17.36 9.99 -29.37
CA ALA A 514 18.65 10.69 -29.35
C ALA A 514 18.50 12.18 -29.03
N ASP A 515 17.49 12.85 -29.62
CA ASP A 515 17.17 14.25 -29.30
C ASP A 515 16.79 14.38 -27.82
N GLU A 516 15.94 13.49 -27.32
CA GLU A 516 15.47 13.56 -25.92
C GLU A 516 16.60 13.33 -24.92
N LEU A 517 17.47 12.35 -25.20
CA LEU A 517 18.65 12.10 -24.39
C LEU A 517 19.63 13.29 -24.43
N GLU A 518 19.79 13.94 -25.57
CA GLU A 518 20.63 15.14 -25.70
C GLU A 518 20.05 16.31 -24.90
N MET A 519 18.73 16.49 -24.93
CA MET A 519 18.04 17.50 -24.10
C MET A 519 18.27 17.21 -22.61
N LEU A 520 18.06 15.97 -22.16
CA LEU A 520 18.31 15.53 -20.79
C LEU A 520 19.77 15.77 -20.37
N ARG A 521 20.74 15.60 -21.27
CA ARG A 521 22.16 15.88 -21.00
C ARG A 521 22.44 17.36 -20.86
N GLN A 522 21.97 18.19 -21.80
CA GLN A 522 22.19 19.65 -21.78
C GLN A 522 21.52 20.31 -20.58
N GLU A 523 20.29 19.90 -20.26
CA GLU A 523 19.52 20.46 -19.16
C GLU A 523 19.73 19.73 -17.83
N GLN A 524 20.58 18.70 -17.83
CA GLN A 524 20.87 17.86 -16.67
C GLN A 524 19.62 17.22 -16.02
N GLY A 525 18.57 16.99 -16.81
CA GLY A 525 17.34 16.35 -16.37
C GLY A 525 17.52 14.88 -16.02
N LEU A 526 16.49 14.29 -15.41
CA LEU A 526 16.42 12.88 -15.05
C LEU A 526 15.13 12.28 -15.59
N VAL A 527 15.20 11.00 -15.94
CA VAL A 527 14.07 10.20 -16.44
C VAL A 527 14.07 8.83 -15.77
N TRP A 528 12.90 8.24 -15.57
CA TRP A 528 12.74 6.85 -15.15
C TRP A 528 11.47 6.25 -15.75
N GLN A 529 11.45 4.92 -15.92
CA GLN A 529 10.26 4.22 -16.39
C GLN A 529 9.13 4.37 -15.35
N ALA A 530 7.96 4.84 -15.78
CA ALA A 530 6.74 4.85 -14.98
C ALA A 530 6.10 3.45 -15.01
N HIS A 531 5.48 3.06 -13.89
CA HIS A 531 4.80 1.77 -13.66
C HIS A 531 5.40 0.58 -14.43
N PRO A 532 6.69 0.23 -14.22
CA PRO A 532 7.42 -0.74 -15.04
C PRO A 532 6.72 -2.11 -15.10
N ARG A 533 6.78 -2.77 -16.25
CA ARG A 533 6.20 -4.11 -16.48
C ARG A 533 4.69 -4.24 -16.22
N THR A 534 3.95 -3.14 -16.20
CA THR A 534 2.48 -3.12 -16.18
C THR A 534 1.96 -1.97 -17.03
N LYS A 535 0.63 -1.90 -17.23
CA LYS A 535 -0.04 -0.79 -17.94
C LYS A 535 0.62 -0.50 -19.29
N GLY A 536 0.73 0.78 -19.67
CA GLY A 536 1.43 1.24 -20.87
C GLY A 536 2.94 0.96 -20.89
N SER A 537 3.53 0.56 -19.77
CA SER A 537 4.94 0.15 -19.65
C SER A 537 5.14 -1.37 -19.61
N SER A 538 4.16 -2.16 -20.06
CA SER A 538 4.32 -3.61 -20.16
C SER A 538 5.40 -3.98 -21.17
N GLY A 539 6.39 -4.77 -20.75
CA GLY A 539 7.60 -5.07 -21.54
C GLY A 539 8.73 -4.04 -21.42
N TYR A 540 8.54 -2.97 -20.63
CA TYR A 540 9.54 -1.95 -20.35
C TYR A 540 9.94 -1.96 -18.86
N PRO A 541 11.20 -1.62 -18.53
CA PRO A 541 12.27 -1.14 -19.41
C PRO A 541 13.05 -2.26 -20.14
N ASP A 542 12.64 -3.52 -20.02
CA ASP A 542 13.33 -4.68 -20.62
C ASP A 542 13.65 -4.48 -22.11
N ALA A 543 12.70 -3.97 -22.89
CA ALA A 543 12.86 -3.75 -24.33
C ALA A 543 13.89 -2.67 -24.70
N VAL A 544 14.21 -1.75 -23.78
CA VAL A 544 15.13 -0.62 -24.03
C VAL A 544 16.45 -0.76 -23.31
N ARG A 545 16.71 -1.89 -22.64
CA ARG A 545 17.90 -2.09 -21.81
C ARG A 545 19.24 -1.91 -22.54
N GLU A 546 19.26 -2.12 -23.86
CA GLU A 546 20.46 -1.97 -24.69
C GLU A 546 20.59 -0.58 -25.33
N MET A 547 19.59 0.28 -25.17
CA MET A 547 19.53 1.60 -25.80
C MET A 547 20.38 2.63 -25.05
N ASP A 548 20.88 3.63 -25.77
CA ASP A 548 21.78 4.65 -25.22
C ASP A 548 21.16 5.45 -24.06
N HIS A 549 19.86 5.73 -24.12
CA HIS A 549 19.17 6.46 -23.07
C HIS A 549 19.12 5.65 -21.77
N PHE A 550 18.78 4.36 -21.82
CA PHE A 550 18.75 3.48 -20.65
C PHE A 550 20.14 3.36 -20.00
N ARG A 551 21.19 3.23 -20.82
CA ARG A 551 22.58 3.17 -20.35
C ARG A 551 23.08 4.50 -19.78
N SER A 552 22.43 5.61 -20.11
CA SER A 552 22.79 6.92 -19.54
C SER A 552 22.52 6.97 -18.04
N ASP A 553 23.34 7.75 -17.37
CA ASP A 553 23.14 8.23 -16.00
C ASP A 553 21.94 9.19 -15.82
N ARG A 554 21.31 9.61 -16.93
CA ARG A 554 20.06 10.39 -16.96
C ARG A 554 18.84 9.50 -16.77
N PHE A 555 18.91 8.24 -17.19
CA PHE A 555 17.89 7.24 -16.94
C PHE A 555 18.16 6.58 -15.59
N LEU A 556 17.45 7.03 -14.56
CA LEU A 556 17.69 6.64 -13.18
C LEU A 556 17.27 5.21 -12.88
N GLY A 557 16.31 4.65 -13.60
CA GLY A 557 15.72 3.35 -13.30
C GLY A 557 14.23 3.35 -13.57
N ALA A 558 13.45 2.93 -12.59
CA ALA A 558 12.02 2.77 -12.73
C ALA A 558 11.30 3.22 -11.47
N SER A 559 9.98 3.25 -11.52
CA SER A 559 9.18 3.63 -10.38
C SER A 559 8.80 2.47 -9.46
N TYR A 560 8.45 2.82 -8.22
CA TYR A 560 7.92 1.93 -7.20
C TYR A 560 6.54 2.38 -6.75
N GLN A 561 5.58 1.51 -6.99
CA GLN A 561 4.22 1.62 -6.49
C GLN A 561 3.75 0.19 -6.24
N SER A 562 2.88 -0.02 -5.26
CA SER A 562 2.32 -1.34 -4.96
C SER A 562 1.28 -1.77 -6.01
N LEU A 563 1.69 -1.88 -7.28
CA LEU A 563 0.95 -2.46 -8.41
C LEU A 563 1.67 -3.74 -8.86
N PRO A 564 0.99 -4.73 -9.46
CA PRO A 564 -0.22 -5.31 -8.88
C PRO A 564 0.01 -5.71 -7.40
N VAL A 565 -1.04 -6.12 -6.69
CA VAL A 565 -0.91 -6.64 -5.32
C VAL A 565 -1.30 -8.10 -5.20
N ASP A 566 -0.57 -8.82 -4.36
CA ASP A 566 -0.78 -10.22 -4.02
C ASP A 566 -0.51 -10.40 -2.52
N GLN A 567 -1.48 -10.93 -1.77
CA GLN A 567 -1.33 -11.08 -0.31
C GLN A 567 -0.43 -12.24 0.10
N SER A 568 0.03 -13.06 -0.85
CA SER A 568 1.04 -14.08 -0.61
C SER A 568 2.47 -13.55 -0.64
N GLU A 569 2.71 -12.39 -1.28
CA GLU A 569 4.02 -11.73 -1.25
C GLU A 569 4.32 -11.25 0.16
N ARG A 570 5.58 -11.33 0.59
CA ARG A 570 5.98 -10.87 1.94
C ARG A 570 6.21 -9.36 1.97
N ARG A 571 6.54 -8.78 0.81
CA ARG A 571 6.91 -7.37 0.61
C ARG A 571 5.82 -6.65 -0.17
N LEU A 572 5.82 -5.33 -0.11
CA LEU A 572 5.04 -4.53 -1.07
C LEU A 572 5.77 -4.57 -2.43
N CYS A 573 5.06 -5.03 -3.47
CA CYS A 573 5.56 -5.19 -4.84
C CYS A 573 6.83 -6.08 -4.94
N GLU A 574 6.74 -7.32 -4.42
CA GLU A 574 7.87 -8.24 -4.34
C GLU A 574 8.37 -8.67 -5.71
N SER A 575 7.46 -9.20 -6.55
CA SER A 575 7.84 -9.78 -7.83
C SER A 575 8.14 -8.71 -8.89
N ARG A 576 7.19 -7.78 -9.11
CA ARG A 576 7.31 -6.79 -10.20
C ARG A 576 8.40 -5.75 -9.94
N CYS A 577 8.32 -5.02 -8.82
CA CYS A 577 9.18 -3.87 -8.59
C CYS A 577 10.60 -4.26 -8.20
N PHE A 578 10.76 -5.14 -7.21
CA PHE A 578 12.12 -5.60 -6.86
C PHE A 578 12.71 -6.47 -7.95
N GLY A 579 11.91 -7.25 -8.68
CA GLY A 579 12.35 -7.96 -9.87
C GLY A 579 12.96 -7.01 -10.91
N VAL A 580 12.27 -5.92 -11.27
CA VAL A 580 12.82 -4.97 -12.25
C VAL A 580 14.04 -4.22 -11.71
N LEU A 581 14.06 -3.85 -10.43
CA LEU A 581 15.24 -3.21 -9.82
C LEU A 581 16.48 -4.10 -9.89
N ASP A 582 16.31 -5.35 -9.49
CA ASP A 582 17.37 -6.34 -9.43
C ASP A 582 17.88 -6.66 -10.85
N ASP A 583 16.97 -6.81 -11.82
CA ASP A 583 17.29 -7.04 -13.23
C ASP A 583 18.06 -5.84 -13.83
N MET A 584 17.57 -4.61 -13.66
CA MET A 584 18.22 -3.41 -14.18
C MET A 584 19.67 -3.25 -13.68
N ASN A 585 19.92 -3.55 -12.41
CA ASN A 585 21.27 -3.47 -11.82
C ASN A 585 22.16 -4.66 -12.19
N ASN A 586 21.60 -5.76 -12.67
CA ASN A 586 22.37 -6.85 -13.26
C ASN A 586 22.69 -6.58 -14.74
N TRP A 587 21.80 -5.92 -15.49
CA TRP A 587 22.03 -5.59 -16.90
C TRP A 587 23.11 -4.52 -17.10
N THR A 588 23.19 -3.53 -16.22
CA THR A 588 24.07 -2.36 -16.40
C THR A 588 24.59 -1.81 -15.06
N GLY A 589 24.94 -0.52 -15.01
CA GLY A 589 25.30 0.21 -13.80
C GLY A 589 24.10 0.55 -12.90
N ALA A 590 24.33 1.49 -11.98
CA ALA A 590 23.35 1.89 -10.96
C ALA A 590 22.00 2.30 -11.55
N LYS A 591 20.95 1.63 -11.06
CA LYS A 591 19.54 1.93 -11.34
C LYS A 591 18.74 1.86 -10.05
N TYR A 592 17.71 2.69 -9.95
CA TYR A 592 16.99 2.95 -8.72
C TYR A 592 15.49 2.74 -8.89
N LEU A 593 14.81 2.61 -7.75
CA LEU A 593 13.37 2.69 -7.67
C LEU A 593 12.95 4.01 -7.05
N ILE A 594 12.12 4.77 -7.77
CA ILE A 594 11.57 6.06 -7.32
C ILE A 594 10.12 5.83 -6.91
N ALA A 595 9.77 6.09 -5.65
CA ALA A 595 8.40 5.92 -5.18
C ALA A 595 7.45 6.89 -5.90
N GLU A 596 6.34 6.37 -6.43
CA GLU A 596 5.40 7.12 -7.25
C GLU A 596 3.94 6.94 -6.82
N GLY A 597 3.10 7.93 -7.16
CA GLY A 597 1.66 7.89 -6.94
C GLY A 597 0.86 7.37 -8.13
N ASP A 598 1.15 7.84 -9.35
CA ASP A 598 0.40 7.57 -10.59
C ASP A 598 -1.13 7.65 -10.39
N THR A 599 -1.57 8.80 -9.88
CA THR A 599 -2.95 9.04 -9.48
C THR A 599 -3.40 10.41 -9.96
N TYR A 600 -4.72 10.54 -10.18
CA TYR A 600 -5.33 11.76 -10.68
C TYR A 600 -5.66 12.75 -9.54
N MET A 601 -6.75 13.50 -9.70
CA MET A 601 -7.28 14.50 -8.77
C MET A 601 -7.26 14.05 -7.31
N LYS A 602 -7.07 15.03 -6.41
CA LYS A 602 -7.08 14.81 -4.97
C LYS A 602 -7.92 15.85 -4.25
N TYR A 603 -8.58 15.41 -3.19
CA TYR A 603 -9.38 16.24 -2.30
C TYR A 603 -9.06 15.92 -0.84
N PRO A 604 -9.26 16.86 0.11
CA PRO A 604 -8.98 16.66 1.53
C PRO A 604 -9.74 15.52 2.23
N ASP A 605 -10.79 15.01 1.58
CA ASP A 605 -11.61 13.87 2.01
C ASP A 605 -11.22 12.53 1.36
N ASP A 606 -10.19 12.51 0.52
CA ASP A 606 -9.61 11.30 -0.04
C ASP A 606 -8.72 10.57 0.97
N GLU A 607 -8.47 9.30 0.71
CA GLU A 607 -7.64 8.43 1.53
C GLU A 607 -6.26 8.25 0.88
N THR A 608 -5.54 9.35 0.60
CA THR A 608 -4.25 9.34 -0.13
C THR A 608 -3.11 8.62 0.61
N TYR A 609 -2.98 8.78 1.93
CA TYR A 609 -1.86 8.19 2.71
C TYR A 609 -1.62 6.68 2.44
N PRO A 610 -2.62 5.78 2.54
CA PRO A 610 -2.39 4.36 2.35
C PRO A 610 -1.97 3.97 0.92
N HIS A 611 -2.35 4.78 -0.08
CA HIS A 611 -2.03 4.53 -1.48
C HIS A 611 -0.63 5.03 -1.87
N LEU A 612 0.01 5.83 -1.01
CA LEU A 612 1.23 6.55 -1.34
C LEU A 612 2.45 6.01 -0.59
N ILE A 613 3.54 5.84 -1.34
CA ILE A 613 4.89 5.56 -0.83
C ILE A 613 5.78 6.75 -1.20
N VAL A 614 6.73 7.12 -0.34
CA VAL A 614 7.54 8.34 -0.52
C VAL A 614 9.03 8.08 -0.63
N ASN A 615 9.72 9.06 -1.20
CA ASN A 615 11.17 9.13 -1.27
C ASN A 615 11.68 10.07 -0.17
N TYR A 616 12.53 9.57 0.73
CA TYR A 616 13.29 10.41 1.64
C TYR A 616 14.61 10.78 0.96
N VAL A 617 14.64 11.95 0.32
CA VAL A 617 15.80 12.45 -0.44
C VAL A 617 16.75 13.19 0.49
N LYS A 618 18.03 12.82 0.48
CA LYS A 618 19.04 13.49 1.31
C LYS A 618 19.24 14.92 0.83
N LEU A 619 18.76 15.88 1.63
CA LEU A 619 18.65 17.27 1.23
C LEU A 619 18.56 18.17 2.46
N ASP A 620 19.47 19.14 2.56
CA ASP A 620 19.55 20.05 3.70
C ASP A 620 18.35 21.00 3.77
N ARG A 621 17.91 21.52 2.63
CA ARG A 621 16.75 22.39 2.49
C ARG A 621 16.07 22.22 1.14
N VAL A 622 14.77 22.50 1.10
CA VAL A 622 14.03 22.64 -0.16
C VAL A 622 14.50 23.92 -0.87
N PRO A 623 14.95 23.87 -2.14
CA PRO A 623 15.18 25.06 -2.95
C PRO A 623 13.87 25.83 -3.17
N ARG A 624 13.94 27.16 -3.25
CA ARG A 624 12.81 27.93 -3.78
C ARG A 624 12.66 27.66 -5.27
N PHE A 625 11.47 27.91 -5.81
CA PHE A 625 11.20 27.66 -7.23
C PHE A 625 12.20 28.35 -8.17
N ASP A 626 12.60 29.59 -7.88
CA ASP A 626 13.54 30.35 -8.72
C ASP A 626 15.02 30.06 -8.45
N GLU A 627 15.32 29.11 -7.55
CA GLU A 627 16.67 28.64 -7.30
C GLU A 627 16.97 27.39 -8.14
N ASP A 628 18.24 27.01 -8.19
CA ASP A 628 18.68 25.77 -8.85
C ASP A 628 18.19 24.52 -8.08
N TRP A 629 17.46 23.64 -8.76
CA TRP A 629 16.97 22.37 -8.19
C TRP A 629 17.95 21.20 -8.40
N SER A 630 19.10 21.44 -9.04
CA SER A 630 20.14 20.43 -9.22
C SER A 630 20.58 19.71 -7.94
N PRO A 631 20.56 20.30 -6.73
CA PRO A 631 20.80 19.53 -5.50
C PRO A 631 19.88 18.31 -5.34
N ILE A 632 18.60 18.43 -5.70
CA ILE A 632 17.62 17.34 -5.65
C ILE A 632 17.99 16.26 -6.67
N LEU A 633 18.17 16.65 -7.93
CA LEU A 633 18.51 15.72 -9.01
C LEU A 633 19.86 15.04 -8.78
N ARG A 634 20.86 15.75 -8.24
CA ARG A 634 22.15 15.14 -7.89
C ARG A 634 22.00 14.08 -6.80
N ALA A 635 21.22 14.34 -5.75
CA ALA A 635 20.96 13.36 -4.70
C ALA A 635 20.26 12.11 -5.26
N MET A 636 19.20 12.28 -6.07
CA MET A 636 18.51 11.15 -6.70
C MET A 636 19.42 10.37 -7.66
N ARG A 637 20.21 11.06 -8.49
CA ARG A 637 21.17 10.43 -9.41
C ARG A 637 22.29 9.69 -8.68
N ALA A 638 22.66 10.14 -7.49
CA ALA A 638 23.64 9.45 -6.64
C ALA A 638 23.05 8.26 -5.85
N GLY A 639 21.72 8.07 -5.86
CA GLY A 639 21.06 7.09 -5.00
C GLY A 639 21.00 7.51 -3.53
N ASP A 640 21.20 8.80 -3.23
CA ASP A 640 21.19 9.39 -1.88
C ASP A 640 19.75 9.62 -1.37
N PHE A 641 18.95 8.56 -1.40
CA PHE A 641 17.60 8.52 -0.89
C PHE A 641 17.19 7.09 -0.53
N PHE A 642 16.15 6.97 0.29
CA PHE A 642 15.50 5.69 0.53
C PHE A 642 14.00 5.82 0.29
N VAL A 643 13.36 4.70 -0.04
CA VAL A 643 11.92 4.61 -0.22
C VAL A 643 11.30 4.05 1.04
N SER A 644 10.17 4.61 1.47
CA SER A 644 9.45 4.17 2.68
C SER A 644 7.96 4.42 2.58
N SER A 645 7.17 3.53 3.18
CA SER A 645 5.75 3.73 3.41
C SER A 645 5.44 4.71 4.56
N GLY A 646 6.41 5.04 5.40
CA GLY A 646 6.28 5.99 6.52
C GLY A 646 6.46 5.38 7.91
N GLU A 647 6.21 4.07 8.04
CA GLU A 647 6.26 3.34 9.32
C GLU A 647 7.66 2.82 9.64
N VAL A 648 8.50 2.58 8.65
CA VAL A 648 9.90 2.13 8.80
C VAL A 648 10.82 3.17 8.18
N LEU A 649 11.77 3.71 8.93
CA LEU A 649 12.60 4.83 8.50
C LEU A 649 14.07 4.55 8.72
N PHE A 650 14.90 4.88 7.73
CA PHE A 650 16.36 4.88 7.88
C PHE A 650 16.82 6.19 8.52
N ARG A 651 17.50 6.08 9.66
CA ARG A 651 18.23 7.20 10.28
C ARG A 651 19.61 7.37 9.66
N ASN A 652 20.25 6.25 9.33
CA ASN A 652 21.56 6.20 8.68
C ASN A 652 21.78 4.82 8.03
N TYR A 653 22.60 4.75 6.99
CA TYR A 653 23.08 3.49 6.43
C TYR A 653 24.42 3.68 5.72
N ALA A 654 25.27 2.66 5.76
CA ALA A 654 26.59 2.68 5.13
C ALA A 654 27.13 1.26 4.90
N ILE A 655 28.08 1.14 3.98
CA ILE A 655 28.93 -0.05 3.85
C ILE A 655 30.27 0.25 4.51
N GLU A 656 30.61 -0.52 5.54
CA GLU A 656 31.87 -0.43 6.28
C GLU A 656 32.86 -1.52 5.83
N GLY A 657 34.16 -1.22 5.92
CA GLY A 657 35.24 -2.14 5.55
C GLY A 657 35.72 -1.98 4.10
N THR A 658 36.77 -2.73 3.76
CA THR A 658 37.43 -2.71 2.44
C THR A 658 37.70 -4.12 1.94
N GLY A 659 37.89 -4.28 0.62
CA GLY A 659 38.16 -5.59 0.04
C GLY A 659 36.93 -6.50 0.07
N PRO A 660 37.12 -7.83 0.20
CA PRO A 660 36.02 -8.80 0.10
C PRO A 660 35.16 -8.86 1.37
N HIS A 661 35.68 -8.59 2.56
CA HIS A 661 34.90 -8.65 3.79
C HIS A 661 34.37 -7.27 4.17
N ARG A 662 33.09 -7.03 3.90
CA ARG A 662 32.40 -5.76 4.19
C ARG A 662 31.23 -5.98 5.13
N THR A 663 30.73 -4.92 5.74
CA THR A 663 29.55 -4.95 6.60
C THR A 663 28.56 -3.90 6.14
N PHE A 664 27.33 -4.28 5.83
CA PHE A 664 26.25 -3.33 5.64
C PHE A 664 25.71 -2.92 7.01
N THR A 665 25.65 -1.62 7.27
CA THR A 665 25.08 -1.07 8.49
C THR A 665 23.84 -0.25 8.17
N ALA A 666 22.78 -0.43 8.95
CA ALA A 666 21.53 0.30 8.82
C ALA A 666 20.97 0.61 10.20
N GLU A 667 20.80 1.89 10.51
CA GLU A 667 20.09 2.36 11.70
C GLU A 667 18.65 2.67 11.32
N LEU A 668 17.73 1.90 11.88
CA LEU A 668 16.31 1.98 11.60
C LEU A 668 15.53 2.45 12.82
N GLU A 669 14.41 3.12 12.58
CA GLU A 669 13.31 3.24 13.53
C GLU A 669 11.99 2.79 12.88
N TRP A 670 11.06 2.29 13.68
CA TRP A 670 9.79 1.80 13.17
C TRP A 670 8.64 1.91 14.19
N THR A 671 7.39 1.80 13.71
CA THR A 671 6.19 1.90 14.55
C THR A 671 5.51 0.55 14.84
N PHE A 672 5.32 -0.32 13.86
CA PHE A 672 4.78 -1.68 14.07
C PHE A 672 5.89 -2.67 14.46
N PRO A 673 5.58 -3.80 15.14
CA PRO A 673 6.57 -4.84 15.39
C PRO A 673 7.28 -5.27 14.10
N LEU A 674 8.61 -5.37 14.13
CA LEU A 674 9.38 -5.73 12.94
C LEU A 674 9.20 -7.22 12.59
N GLU A 675 9.20 -7.54 11.29
CA GLU A 675 9.08 -8.92 10.81
C GLU A 675 10.45 -9.46 10.39
N PHE A 676 11.15 -8.75 9.49
CA PHE A 676 12.48 -9.12 9.03
C PHE A 676 13.21 -7.94 8.41
N VAL A 677 14.54 -8.06 8.37
CA VAL A 677 15.40 -7.25 7.51
C VAL A 677 16.07 -8.14 6.47
N GLU A 678 16.56 -7.56 5.39
CA GLU A 678 17.26 -8.32 4.36
C GLU A 678 18.38 -7.55 3.70
N LEU A 679 19.43 -8.28 3.35
CA LEU A 679 20.49 -7.83 2.47
C LEU A 679 20.32 -8.54 1.13
N VAL A 680 20.25 -7.79 0.03
CA VAL A 680 20.08 -8.30 -1.33
C VAL A 680 21.27 -7.86 -2.18
N TRP A 681 21.83 -8.73 -3.00
CA TRP A 681 22.96 -8.42 -3.87
C TRP A 681 22.87 -9.15 -5.20
N GLY A 682 23.52 -8.60 -6.22
CA GLY A 682 23.67 -9.23 -7.53
C GLY A 682 25.12 -9.33 -7.95
N ASP A 683 25.43 -10.31 -8.79
CA ASP A 683 26.76 -10.52 -9.41
C ASP A 683 26.83 -10.06 -10.88
N GLY A 684 25.75 -9.45 -11.39
CA GLY A 684 25.59 -9.09 -12.80
C GLY A 684 24.80 -10.13 -13.62
N ASN A 685 24.45 -11.26 -13.02
CA ASN A 685 23.65 -12.30 -13.68
C ASN A 685 22.53 -12.82 -12.76
N MET A 686 22.86 -13.14 -11.50
CA MET A 686 21.93 -13.66 -10.50
C MET A 686 21.81 -12.72 -9.32
N THR A 687 20.60 -12.65 -8.77
CA THR A 687 20.31 -11.96 -7.52
C THR A 687 20.14 -12.95 -6.39
N ASN A 688 20.78 -12.65 -5.26
CA ASN A 688 20.72 -13.45 -4.04
C ASN A 688 20.33 -12.56 -2.86
N ARG A 689 19.88 -13.18 -1.77
CA ARG A 689 19.50 -12.45 -0.56
C ARG A 689 19.77 -13.24 0.71
N GLN A 690 19.96 -12.50 1.80
CA GLN A 690 19.94 -13.01 3.16
C GLN A 690 18.78 -12.33 3.90
N VAL A 691 17.81 -13.13 4.35
CA VAL A 691 16.69 -12.67 5.18
C VAL A 691 17.03 -12.95 6.64
N ILE A 692 16.93 -11.94 7.49
CA ILE A 692 17.22 -12.01 8.92
C ILE A 692 15.90 -11.75 9.66
N PRO A 693 15.36 -12.74 10.38
CA PRO A 693 14.19 -12.54 11.22
C PRO A 693 14.42 -11.40 12.22
N ALA A 694 13.39 -10.57 12.40
CA ALA A 694 13.41 -9.46 13.34
C ALA A 694 12.19 -9.49 14.28
N THR A 695 11.53 -10.65 14.37
CA THR A 695 10.29 -10.87 15.14
C THR A 695 10.45 -10.66 16.64
N GLU A 696 11.69 -10.61 17.14
CA GLU A 696 12.05 -10.25 18.52
C GLU A 696 12.00 -8.74 18.81
N LEU A 697 11.97 -7.91 17.77
CA LEU A 697 12.02 -6.46 17.88
C LEU A 697 10.59 -5.89 17.94
N GLY A 698 10.22 -5.41 19.13
CA GLY A 698 8.91 -4.81 19.40
C GLY A 698 8.65 -3.49 18.66
N PRO A 699 7.42 -2.94 18.77
CA PRO A 699 7.01 -1.71 18.09
C PRO A 699 7.67 -0.46 18.70
N PHE A 700 7.56 0.67 17.99
CA PHE A 700 8.05 1.99 18.43
C PHE A 700 9.50 2.00 18.92
N ALA A 701 10.36 1.27 18.20
CA ALA A 701 11.76 1.06 18.59
C ALA A 701 12.71 1.50 17.47
N SER A 702 14.00 1.47 17.81
CA SER A 702 15.09 1.71 16.86
C SER A 702 16.21 0.70 17.07
N HIS A 703 16.89 0.30 16.01
CA HIS A 703 18.00 -0.64 16.08
C HIS A 703 19.02 -0.40 14.97
N ARG A 704 20.29 -0.65 15.27
CA ARG A 704 21.39 -0.60 14.30
C ARG A 704 21.79 -2.02 13.89
N PHE A 705 21.36 -2.42 12.71
CA PHE A 705 21.75 -3.69 12.09
C PHE A 705 23.18 -3.61 11.57
N ARG A 706 23.93 -4.70 11.73
CA ARG A 706 25.27 -4.90 11.15
C ARG A 706 25.28 -6.28 10.47
N VAL A 707 25.24 -6.29 9.14
CA VAL A 707 25.16 -7.53 8.34
C VAL A 707 26.48 -7.71 7.59
N PRO A 708 27.37 -8.60 8.05
CA PRO A 708 28.60 -8.91 7.32
C PRO A 708 28.28 -9.65 6.02
N PHE A 709 28.99 -9.33 4.95
CA PHE A 709 28.87 -10.03 3.66
C PHE A 709 30.21 -10.10 2.93
N ASP A 710 30.35 -11.11 2.08
CA ASP A 710 31.50 -11.24 1.17
C ASP A 710 31.21 -10.53 -0.15
N ALA A 711 31.87 -9.41 -0.42
CA ALA A 711 31.75 -8.62 -1.64
C ALA A 711 32.38 -9.28 -2.89
N SER A 712 33.10 -10.40 -2.74
CA SER A 712 33.75 -11.09 -3.87
C SER A 712 32.74 -11.45 -4.96
N GLY A 713 33.00 -10.98 -6.18
CA GLY A 713 32.16 -11.22 -7.36
C GLY A 713 30.82 -10.47 -7.37
N LYS A 714 30.46 -9.72 -6.32
CA LYS A 714 29.22 -8.96 -6.25
C LYS A 714 29.38 -7.61 -6.93
N LYS A 715 28.38 -7.18 -7.67
CA LYS A 715 28.33 -5.90 -8.39
C LYS A 715 27.57 -4.83 -7.65
N TRP A 716 26.55 -5.22 -6.89
CA TRP A 716 25.75 -4.27 -6.13
C TRP A 716 25.14 -4.94 -4.90
N VAL A 717 24.75 -4.12 -3.91
CA VAL A 717 24.08 -4.56 -2.69
C VAL A 717 23.07 -3.52 -2.21
N ARG A 718 21.93 -3.94 -1.67
CA ARG A 718 20.90 -3.09 -1.05
C ARG A 718 20.35 -3.72 0.23
N PHE A 719 19.74 -2.90 1.08
CA PHE A 719 19.12 -3.33 2.33
C PHE A 719 17.63 -2.94 2.36
N ALA A 720 16.81 -3.79 2.95
CA ALA A 720 15.38 -3.51 3.19
C ALA A 720 14.92 -4.02 4.56
N ALA A 721 13.83 -3.43 5.06
CA ALA A 721 13.20 -3.82 6.31
C ALA A 721 11.68 -3.78 6.18
N TRP A 722 11.02 -4.75 6.81
CA TRP A 722 9.58 -4.98 6.71
C TRP A 722 8.97 -5.29 8.07
N ASP A 723 7.83 -4.68 8.36
CA ASP A 723 7.10 -4.85 9.62
C ASP A 723 5.95 -5.85 9.51
N SER A 724 5.27 -6.10 10.64
CA SER A 724 4.18 -7.06 10.73
C SER A 724 2.91 -6.66 9.95
N ALA A 725 2.75 -5.39 9.60
CA ALA A 725 1.65 -4.91 8.77
C ALA A 725 2.01 -4.91 7.26
N GLY A 726 3.24 -5.33 6.92
CA GLY A 726 3.74 -5.35 5.55
C GLY A 726 4.23 -3.98 5.08
N ASN A 727 4.35 -3.00 5.98
CA ASN A 727 4.97 -1.73 5.67
C ASN A 727 6.48 -1.93 5.59
N GLY A 728 7.19 -1.05 4.90
CA GLY A 728 8.62 -1.25 4.72
C GLY A 728 9.36 -0.06 4.14
N ALA A 729 10.68 -0.21 4.18
CA ALA A 729 11.61 0.73 3.58
C ALA A 729 12.81 0.00 3.00
N PHE A 730 13.41 0.59 1.96
CA PHE A 730 14.60 0.05 1.32
C PHE A 730 15.57 1.14 0.86
N THR A 731 16.87 0.82 0.90
CA THR A 731 17.92 1.65 0.32
C THR A 731 18.03 1.38 -1.17
N GLN A 732 18.51 2.36 -1.92
CA GLN A 732 18.92 2.13 -3.30
C GLN A 732 20.14 1.19 -3.38
N PRO A 733 20.32 0.41 -4.47
CA PRO A 733 21.52 -0.38 -4.70
C PRO A 733 22.80 0.46 -4.68
N VAL A 734 23.78 0.00 -3.91
CA VAL A 734 25.14 0.53 -3.90
C VAL A 734 26.00 -0.39 -4.77
N HIS A 735 26.58 0.15 -5.83
CA HIS A 735 27.50 -0.59 -6.70
C HIS A 735 28.87 -0.77 -6.02
N LEU A 736 29.33 -2.02 -6.01
CA LEU A 736 30.58 -2.46 -5.41
C LEU A 736 31.66 -2.45 -6.50
N GLN A 737 32.64 -1.56 -6.34
CA GLN A 737 33.85 -1.55 -7.18
C GLN A 737 34.68 -2.81 -6.98
#